data_AF-A0A8H4NT48-F1
#
_entry.id   AF-A0A8H4NT48-F1
#
_cell.length_a   1.000
_cell.length_b   1.000
_cell.length_c   1.000
_cell.angle_alpha   90.00
_cell.angle_beta   90.00
_cell.angle_gamma   90.00
#
_symmetry.space_group_name_H-M   'P 1'
#
loop_
_entity.id
_entity.type
_entity.pdbx_description
1 polymer ?
#
loop_
_entity_poly.entity_id
_entity_poly.type
_entity_poly.pdbx_seq_one_letter_code
_entity_poly.pdbx_strand_id
1 'polypeptide(L)'
;MVVVAVAGGTGGIGGAIVDTLRPSPHHKMIILTRKVPDTPRATDTFVTLDYSDVDAMAKALDDNNVHTVISALRVFDPTSSEAEGNLVKATAKAKIPKRFVASAWGIQYADTTPVGQARGRTLAELRTTNLEWTRFDNGFFLDYYGPPTLKSYMQKVAWAIDIANRKAGIPGTGNEPMTFTYTFDVAKFVVAALDLPKWEQLMYCYGSKFDVAYDPAEKLEKGEVTELPFNKNAADLPQKVLEGLMSLWGLYALEGKYDMPTDKALNKVSTDGADTELLDMSSSPQECHYSPDRPDWMDGGEKQDEMTRRLKAQVKQGKERHYVQFLPIGGPLPNAANAAKTERCNVFPFLFPFYAPSMIQGGRAWVLDILRYNKTMFHAAMSLSTYFFTLVLSSENMSDYQLCRSLQAEVLAMNQQESASLLQKVRAMQSIAQQMFLEMAMAKTNESSMHLAAATSIFEDILQASKVNDRINMTKIMAELERPSWVPLSNQRPVWKTEQAALRFYFAILLWADIVSSTSLQTVPHLRKYYPDLISHDYGSTATDGLLRMEEYVGCEGWALIAIAETAALDVWKQEEQRNGRLNDEALVKRKEHIEGVLQDGLRSLDERCSTQETQPQRIIQSFYRSSDPRHFIKQAAASRIWAHAAQIYLATVTLGWQPDNPSVRESASEVLRLLQELEDPAILRSTVWPFCVAGCVADVSQEKGFRDLVVASGSLRCFGRVGEALRILECVWSRREELGTEWNMAACFWDNGRACAVAIRPA
;
A
#
# COMPACT_ATOMS: atom_id res chain seq x y z
N MET A 1 28.78 38.19 16.74
CA MET A 1 28.99 37.08 15.79
C MET A 1 30.34 36.44 16.07
N VAL A 2 30.36 35.13 16.33
CA VAL A 2 31.60 34.38 16.62
C VAL A 2 31.81 33.27 15.59
N VAL A 3 33.06 32.87 15.37
CA VAL A 3 33.40 31.69 14.56
C VAL A 3 33.49 30.47 15.47
N VAL A 4 32.74 29.43 15.13
CA VAL A 4 32.62 28.19 15.90
C VAL A 4 33.25 27.06 15.11
N ALA A 5 34.21 26.37 15.70
CA ALA A 5 34.82 25.19 15.12
C ALA A 5 34.22 23.92 15.73
N VAL A 6 33.70 23.02 14.89
CA VAL A 6 33.11 21.75 15.34
C VAL A 6 34.05 20.59 15.01
N ALA A 7 34.72 20.05 16.03
CA ALA A 7 35.54 18.84 15.91
C ALA A 7 34.65 17.60 15.90
N GLY A 8 34.81 16.73 14.90
CA GLY A 8 33.89 15.61 14.70
C GLY A 8 32.53 16.04 14.12
N GLY A 9 32.47 17.19 13.44
CA GLY A 9 31.25 17.74 12.83
C GLY A 9 30.63 16.89 11.71
N THR A 10 31.29 15.81 11.28
CA THR A 10 30.74 14.82 10.33
C THR A 10 30.20 13.57 11.03
N GLY A 11 30.30 13.48 12.36
CA GLY A 11 29.77 12.38 13.17
C GLY A 11 28.31 12.60 13.59
N GLY A 12 27.82 11.78 14.53
CA GLY A 12 26.42 11.80 14.98
C GLY A 12 25.94 13.15 15.51
N ILE A 13 26.18 13.45 16.79
CA ILE A 13 25.78 14.74 17.38
C ILE A 13 26.50 15.94 16.72
N GLY A 14 27.75 15.76 16.28
CA GLY A 14 28.50 16.79 15.56
C GLY A 14 27.81 17.23 14.27
N GLY A 15 27.28 16.29 13.49
CA GLY A 15 26.50 16.58 12.29
C GLY A 15 25.22 17.34 12.59
N ALA A 16 24.54 17.03 13.70
CA ALA A 16 23.33 17.74 14.13
C ALA A 16 23.65 19.20 14.54
N ILE A 17 24.76 19.42 15.24
CA ILE A 17 25.26 20.76 15.60
C ILE A 17 25.64 21.55 14.35
N VAL A 18 26.37 20.93 13.42
CA VAL A 18 26.74 21.54 12.13
C VAL A 18 25.50 21.94 11.34
N ASP A 19 24.51 21.06 11.23
CA ASP A 19 23.27 21.35 10.53
C ASP A 19 22.45 22.47 11.17
N THR A 20 22.49 22.57 12.51
CA THR A 20 21.78 23.62 13.26
C THR A 20 22.51 24.97 13.19
N LEU A 21 23.84 24.96 13.14
CA LEU A 21 24.66 26.17 12.96
C LEU A 21 24.59 26.74 11.55
N ARG A 22 24.44 25.90 10.52
CA ARG A 22 24.48 26.33 9.12
C ARG A 22 23.49 27.46 8.75
N PRO A 23 22.21 27.42 9.17
CA PRO A 23 21.28 28.52 8.90
C PRO A 23 21.41 29.70 9.88
N SER A 24 22.31 29.64 10.87
CA SER A 24 22.41 30.69 11.89
C SER A 24 22.97 32.00 11.30
N PRO A 25 22.26 33.13 11.44
CA PRO A 25 22.78 34.43 11.03
C PRO A 25 23.77 35.01 12.06
N HIS A 26 23.85 34.42 13.26
CA HIS A 26 24.60 34.97 14.40
C HIS A 26 26.00 34.39 14.55
N HIS A 27 26.29 33.23 13.96
CA HIS A 27 27.57 32.55 14.09
C HIS A 27 28.06 32.03 12.75
N LYS A 28 29.38 32.06 12.56
CA LYS A 28 30.04 31.38 11.44
C LYS A 28 30.53 30.02 11.93
N MET A 29 30.57 29.04 11.05
CA MET A 29 30.97 27.68 11.39
C MET A 29 32.11 27.20 10.50
N ILE A 30 33.06 26.50 11.12
CA ILE A 30 34.03 25.65 10.42
C ILE A 30 33.97 24.23 10.97
N ILE A 31 34.29 23.25 10.14
CA ILE A 31 34.25 21.83 10.49
C ILE A 31 35.69 21.33 10.58
N LEU A 32 36.09 20.85 11.77
CA LEU A 32 37.41 20.27 11.98
C LEU A 32 37.33 18.76 11.72
N THR A 33 38.15 18.27 10.79
CA THR A 33 38.15 16.86 10.38
C THR A 33 39.57 16.34 10.16
N ARG A 34 39.77 15.02 10.19
CA ARG A 34 41.04 14.40 9.76
C ARG A 34 41.13 14.22 8.24
N LYS A 35 39.97 14.13 7.58
CA LYS A 35 39.85 13.98 6.13
C LYS A 35 38.58 14.71 5.67
N VAL A 36 38.70 15.51 4.62
CA VAL A 36 37.54 16.14 3.98
C VAL A 36 36.64 15.04 3.38
N PRO A 37 35.31 15.08 3.58
CA PRO A 37 34.39 14.13 2.95
C PRO A 37 34.50 14.14 1.43
N ASP A 38 34.25 13.01 0.78
CA ASP A 38 34.37 12.90 -0.68
C ASP A 38 33.33 13.76 -1.44
N THR A 39 32.22 14.11 -0.78
CA THR A 39 31.15 14.99 -1.32
C THR A 39 30.80 16.12 -0.33
N PRO A 40 31.64 17.15 -0.20
CA PRO A 40 31.38 18.27 0.71
C PRO A 40 30.27 19.17 0.16
N ARG A 41 29.49 19.80 1.05
CA ARG A 41 28.57 20.87 0.65
C ARG A 41 29.35 22.14 0.34
N ALA A 42 28.98 22.85 -0.73
CA ALA A 42 29.70 24.05 -1.19
C ALA A 42 29.76 25.18 -0.16
N THR A 43 28.84 25.21 0.80
CA THR A 43 28.77 26.23 1.87
C THR A 43 29.56 25.87 3.12
N ASP A 44 30.06 24.64 3.24
CA ASP A 44 30.76 24.18 4.43
C ASP A 44 32.28 24.43 4.30
N THR A 45 32.88 25.00 5.35
CA THR A 45 34.33 25.22 5.42
C THR A 45 34.98 24.11 6.24
N PHE A 46 35.83 23.29 5.61
CA PHE A 46 36.56 22.21 6.28
C PHE A 46 38.00 22.62 6.57
N VAL A 47 38.46 22.31 7.77
CA VAL A 47 39.86 22.44 8.17
C VAL A 47 40.37 21.07 8.61
N THR A 48 41.41 20.60 7.91
CA THR A 48 42.03 19.31 8.21
C THR A 48 42.99 19.46 9.38
N LEU A 49 42.84 18.63 10.43
CA LEU A 49 43.70 18.62 11.60
C LEU A 49 44.31 17.24 11.85
N ASP A 50 45.56 17.25 12.31
CA ASP A 50 46.18 16.14 13.03
C ASP A 50 46.08 16.43 14.54
N TYR A 51 45.32 15.61 15.26
CA TYR A 51 45.10 15.78 16.70
C TYR A 51 46.31 15.41 17.56
N SER A 52 47.41 14.96 16.95
CA SER A 52 48.70 14.77 17.64
C SER A 52 49.57 16.04 17.65
N ASP A 53 49.31 17.01 16.76
CA ASP A 53 50.11 18.23 16.63
C ASP A 53 49.39 19.45 17.23
N VAL A 54 49.71 19.72 18.50
CA VAL A 54 49.14 20.83 19.28
C VAL A 54 49.46 22.20 18.66
N ASP A 55 50.65 22.38 18.10
CA ASP A 55 51.11 23.64 17.53
C ASP A 55 50.37 23.95 16.22
N ALA A 56 50.28 22.96 15.33
CA ALA A 56 49.55 23.11 14.08
C ALA A 56 48.05 23.34 14.31
N MET A 57 47.44 22.63 15.28
CA MET A 57 46.06 22.88 15.66
C MET A 57 45.85 24.29 16.19
N ALA A 58 46.71 24.78 17.10
CA ALA A 58 46.60 26.13 17.65
C ALA A 58 46.68 27.19 16.54
N LYS A 59 47.63 27.02 15.60
CA LYS A 59 47.76 27.88 14.43
C LYS A 59 46.51 27.86 13.54
N ALA A 60 45.97 26.67 13.26
CA ALA A 60 44.77 26.55 12.43
C ALA A 60 43.54 27.21 13.06
N LEU A 61 43.40 27.14 14.39
CA LEU A 61 42.33 27.84 15.12
C LEU A 61 42.47 29.36 15.01
N ASP A 62 43.69 29.90 15.17
CA ASP A 62 43.96 31.34 15.03
C ASP A 62 43.78 31.83 13.58
N ASP A 63 44.31 31.10 12.59
CA ASP A 63 44.20 31.47 11.17
C ASP A 63 42.73 31.55 10.69
N ASN A 64 41.84 30.75 11.29
CA ASN A 64 40.41 30.74 10.99
C ASN A 64 39.58 31.63 11.93
N ASN A 65 40.22 32.43 12.79
CA ASN A 65 39.55 33.31 13.76
C ASN A 65 38.56 32.59 14.68
N VAL A 66 38.85 31.34 15.05
CA VAL A 66 37.96 30.53 15.88
C VAL A 66 37.86 31.13 17.28
N HIS A 67 36.64 31.41 17.72
CA HIS A 67 36.36 31.87 19.07
C HIS A 67 35.96 30.71 20.00
N THR A 68 35.11 29.80 19.51
CA THR A 68 34.57 28.68 20.28
C THR A 68 34.89 27.37 19.59
N VAL A 69 35.42 26.41 20.33
CA VAL A 69 35.61 25.03 19.87
C VAL A 69 34.54 24.13 20.50
N ILE A 70 33.84 23.37 19.68
CA ILE A 70 32.88 22.35 20.12
C ILE A 70 33.44 20.99 19.75
N SER A 71 33.74 20.17 20.76
CA SER A 71 34.16 18.79 20.55
C SER A 71 32.96 17.84 20.48
N ALA A 72 32.82 17.16 19.36
CA ALA A 72 31.93 16.02 19.14
C ALA A 72 32.73 14.76 18.77
N LEU A 73 33.98 14.68 19.25
CA LEU A 73 34.84 13.50 19.08
C LEU A 73 34.28 12.31 19.87
N ARG A 74 34.45 11.10 19.35
CA ARG A 74 34.01 9.87 20.05
C ARG A 74 35.06 9.46 21.08
N VAL A 75 34.96 10.01 22.30
CA VAL A 75 35.90 9.75 23.40
C VAL A 75 35.45 8.55 24.23
N PHE A 76 36.06 7.39 23.94
CA PHE A 76 35.76 6.12 24.61
C PHE A 76 37.00 5.40 25.17
N ASP A 77 38.19 5.80 24.72
CA ASP A 77 39.45 5.11 24.99
C ASP A 77 40.58 6.13 25.24
N PRO A 78 41.76 5.69 25.70
CA PRO A 78 42.89 6.58 25.96
C PRO A 78 43.37 7.40 24.75
N THR A 79 43.34 6.85 23.53
CA THR A 79 43.82 7.53 22.32
C THR A 79 42.88 8.66 21.90
N SER A 80 41.56 8.40 21.92
CA SER A 80 40.55 9.43 21.66
C SER A 80 40.49 10.50 22.76
N SER A 81 40.76 10.10 24.01
CA SER A 81 40.95 11.02 25.14
C SER A 81 42.17 11.92 24.95
N GLU A 82 43.30 11.36 24.52
CA GLU A 82 44.52 12.12 24.22
C GLU A 82 44.29 13.11 23.07
N ALA A 83 43.61 12.69 22.00
CA ALA A 83 43.27 13.57 20.88
C ALA A 83 42.42 14.78 21.32
N GLU A 84 41.41 14.56 22.18
CA GLU A 84 40.62 15.67 22.71
C GLU A 84 41.42 16.53 23.70
N GLY A 85 42.23 15.93 24.57
CA GLY A 85 43.14 16.66 25.47
C GLY A 85 44.14 17.53 24.71
N ASN A 86 44.67 17.06 23.58
CA ASN A 86 45.54 17.84 22.71
C ASN A 86 44.78 18.98 22.02
N LEU A 87 43.52 18.77 21.65
CA LEU A 87 42.67 19.85 21.14
C LEU A 87 42.41 20.92 22.21
N VAL A 88 42.23 20.53 23.47
CA VAL A 88 42.13 21.46 24.61
C VAL A 88 43.40 22.28 24.75
N LYS A 89 44.58 21.63 24.77
CA LYS A 89 45.89 22.31 24.83
C LYS A 89 46.08 23.27 23.66
N ALA A 90 45.72 22.85 22.45
CA ALA A 90 45.81 23.69 21.26
C ALA A 90 44.88 24.91 21.36
N THR A 91 43.65 24.70 21.85
CA THR A 91 42.67 25.79 22.06
C THR A 91 43.16 26.79 23.10
N ALA A 92 43.76 26.33 24.20
CA ALA A 92 44.30 27.18 25.24
C ALA A 92 45.59 27.91 24.83
N LYS A 93 46.37 27.32 23.92
CA LYS A 93 47.60 27.89 23.37
C LYS A 93 47.32 28.94 22.27
N ALA A 94 46.25 28.75 21.50
CA ALA A 94 45.80 29.71 20.49
C ALA A 94 45.40 31.04 21.13
N LYS A 95 45.53 32.14 20.38
CA LYS A 95 45.31 33.50 20.90
C LYS A 95 43.83 33.89 20.91
N ILE A 96 43.09 33.46 19.89
CA ILE A 96 41.72 33.90 19.62
C ILE A 96 40.68 33.07 20.40
N PRO A 97 40.74 31.73 20.45
CA PRO A 97 39.72 30.95 21.14
C PRO A 97 39.57 31.32 22.61
N LYS A 98 38.32 31.37 23.08
CA LYS A 98 37.95 31.68 24.47
C LYS A 98 37.13 30.59 25.12
N ARG A 99 36.40 29.82 24.30
CA ARG A 99 35.40 28.87 24.78
C ARG A 99 35.60 27.45 24.25
N PHE A 100 35.31 26.45 25.09
CA PHE A 100 35.42 25.04 24.73
C PHE A 100 34.23 24.20 25.23
N VAL A 101 33.66 23.36 24.37
CA VAL A 101 32.66 22.35 24.77
C VAL A 101 33.30 20.96 24.72
N ALA A 102 33.34 20.27 25.86
CA ALA A 102 33.88 18.92 25.96
C ALA A 102 32.91 17.85 25.43
N SER A 103 33.44 16.80 24.80
CA SER A 103 32.64 15.72 24.22
C SER A 103 32.16 14.70 25.26
N ALA A 104 31.07 15.05 25.93
CA ALA A 104 30.38 14.17 26.87
C ALA A 104 29.05 13.63 26.29
N TRP A 105 28.17 14.48 25.76
CA TRP A 105 26.95 14.12 25.03
C TRP A 105 26.19 12.89 25.59
N GLY A 106 25.80 12.95 26.87
CA GLY A 106 25.13 11.84 27.54
C GLY A 106 24.86 12.10 29.02
N ILE A 107 25.32 11.19 29.89
CA ILE A 107 25.30 11.35 31.35
C ILE A 107 26.72 11.39 31.90
N GLN A 108 26.87 11.75 33.18
CA GLN A 108 28.10 11.52 33.91
C GLN A 108 28.38 10.00 34.03
N TYR A 109 29.54 9.58 33.57
CA TYR A 109 30.03 8.21 33.71
C TYR A 109 30.77 8.06 35.02
N ALA A 110 30.72 6.87 35.63
CA ALA A 110 31.52 6.58 36.80
C ALA A 110 33.01 6.53 36.42
N ASP A 111 33.86 7.12 37.27
CA ASP A 111 35.32 7.21 37.09
C ASP A 111 36.02 5.84 37.16
N THR A 112 35.30 4.80 37.56
CA THR A 112 35.74 3.39 37.51
C THR A 112 35.62 2.78 36.12
N THR A 113 34.89 3.41 35.19
CA THR A 113 34.69 2.89 33.84
C THR A 113 35.73 3.46 32.86
N PRO A 114 36.16 2.71 31.82
CA PRO A 114 37.10 3.21 30.82
C PRO A 114 36.66 4.53 30.16
N VAL A 115 35.35 4.65 29.85
CA VAL A 115 34.78 5.86 29.25
C VAL A 115 34.77 7.03 30.24
N GLY A 116 34.43 6.79 31.50
CA GLY A 116 34.51 7.80 32.57
C GLY A 116 35.92 8.32 32.77
N GLN A 117 36.92 7.43 32.80
CA GLN A 117 38.33 7.81 32.90
C GLN A 117 38.79 8.62 31.69
N ALA A 118 38.46 8.19 30.47
CA ALA A 118 38.81 8.88 29.24
C ALA A 118 38.27 10.32 29.21
N ARG A 119 36.99 10.51 29.53
CA ARG A 119 36.36 11.84 29.57
C ARG A 119 36.82 12.67 30.77
N GLY A 120 37.06 12.03 31.91
CA GLY A 120 37.57 12.67 33.12
C GLY A 120 38.93 13.32 32.90
N ARG A 121 39.81 12.72 32.09
CA ARG A 121 41.10 13.33 31.70
C ARG A 121 40.93 14.62 30.91
N THR A 122 40.02 14.67 29.92
CA THR A 122 39.71 15.91 29.19
C THR A 122 39.25 17.01 30.15
N LEU A 123 38.35 16.68 31.08
CA LEU A 123 37.84 17.66 32.05
C LEU A 123 38.94 18.11 33.03
N ALA A 124 39.84 17.21 33.43
CA ALA A 124 40.99 17.57 34.25
C ALA A 124 41.93 18.54 33.52
N GLU A 125 42.20 18.29 32.24
CA GLU A 125 43.00 19.19 31.40
C GLU A 125 42.30 20.55 31.24
N LEU A 126 41.00 20.60 30.94
CA LEU A 126 40.27 21.88 30.81
C LEU A 126 40.38 22.76 32.05
N ARG A 127 40.40 22.16 33.25
CA ARG A 127 40.56 22.87 34.53
C ARG A 127 41.95 23.47 34.75
N THR A 128 42.97 23.05 34.01
CA THR A 128 44.31 23.67 34.07
C THR A 128 44.42 24.92 33.18
N THR A 129 43.41 25.17 32.35
CA THR A 129 43.39 26.27 31.38
C THR A 129 42.55 27.45 31.87
N ASN A 130 42.71 28.61 31.23
CA ASN A 130 41.86 29.78 31.43
C ASN A 130 40.66 29.83 30.46
N LEU A 131 40.37 28.73 29.75
CA LEU A 131 39.23 28.67 28.85
C LEU A 131 37.92 28.66 29.64
N GLU A 132 36.94 29.38 29.14
CA GLU A 132 35.56 29.22 29.61
C GLU A 132 34.97 27.97 28.95
N TRP A 133 34.65 26.94 29.74
CA TRP A 133 34.28 25.65 29.18
C TRP A 133 33.01 25.08 29.80
N THR A 134 32.36 24.21 29.05
CA THR A 134 31.18 23.47 29.53
C THR A 134 31.16 22.03 28.99
N ARG A 135 30.37 21.18 29.64
CA ARG A 135 29.90 19.90 29.10
C ARG A 135 28.37 19.87 29.18
N PHE A 136 27.75 19.24 28.20
CA PHE A 136 26.30 19.03 28.18
C PHE A 136 25.96 17.61 28.63
N ASP A 137 25.13 17.50 29.66
CA ASP A 137 24.48 16.25 30.06
C ASP A 137 23.04 16.27 29.55
N ASN A 138 22.73 15.37 28.62
CA ASN A 138 21.48 15.34 27.86
C ASN A 138 20.72 14.00 27.97
N GLY A 139 21.17 13.09 28.84
CA GLY A 139 20.55 11.78 29.00
C GLY A 139 20.83 10.86 27.80
N PHE A 140 19.80 10.19 27.30
CA PHE A 140 19.90 9.22 26.21
C PHE A 140 19.25 9.74 24.92
N PHE A 141 19.81 9.44 23.76
CA PHE A 141 19.28 9.97 22.50
C PHE A 141 18.06 9.20 22.00
N LEU A 142 16.96 9.90 21.68
CA LEU A 142 15.76 9.33 21.06
C LEU A 142 16.00 8.80 19.66
N ASP A 143 17.04 9.30 18.99
CA ASP A 143 17.49 8.90 17.66
C ASP A 143 17.66 7.37 17.50
N TYR A 144 17.97 6.67 18.59
CA TYR A 144 18.11 5.21 18.60
C TYR A 144 16.77 4.47 18.44
N TYR A 145 15.66 5.09 18.83
CA TYR A 145 14.30 4.51 18.76
C TYR A 145 13.42 5.13 17.67
N GLY A 146 13.85 6.28 17.11
CA GLY A 146 13.10 6.97 16.09
C GLY A 146 12.87 6.15 14.81
N PRO A 147 11.77 6.39 14.08
CA PRO A 147 11.51 5.74 12.81
C PRO A 147 12.62 6.06 11.80
N PRO A 148 12.83 5.26 10.74
CA PRO A 148 13.85 5.55 9.71
C PRO A 148 13.68 6.91 9.02
N THR A 149 12.48 7.48 9.07
CA THR A 149 12.14 8.81 8.52
C THR A 149 12.55 9.96 9.43
N LEU A 150 12.83 9.72 10.71
CA LEU A 150 13.32 10.76 11.62
C LEU A 150 14.73 11.14 11.19
N LYS A 151 14.95 12.42 10.88
CA LYS A 151 16.27 12.94 10.52
C LYS A 151 17.26 12.66 11.65
N SER A 152 18.32 11.91 11.39
CA SER A 152 19.37 11.64 12.38
C SER A 152 20.69 11.33 11.69
N TYR A 153 21.79 11.65 12.38
CA TYR A 153 23.14 11.22 12.01
C TYR A 153 23.67 10.12 12.95
N MET A 154 22.86 9.70 13.92
CA MET A 154 23.25 8.67 14.87
C MET A 154 23.19 7.30 14.23
N GLN A 155 24.24 6.51 14.42
CA GLN A 155 24.18 5.08 14.10
C GLN A 155 23.27 4.40 15.12
N LYS A 156 22.24 3.70 14.64
CA LYS A 156 21.28 3.02 15.51
C LYS A 156 21.97 1.95 16.35
N VAL A 157 21.65 1.93 17.64
CA VAL A 157 22.09 0.91 18.60
C VAL A 157 20.85 0.47 19.36
N ALA A 158 20.58 -0.83 19.40
CA ALA A 158 19.51 -1.39 20.21
C ALA A 158 19.97 -1.45 21.68
N TRP A 159 19.51 -0.49 22.48
CA TRP A 159 19.66 -0.50 23.94
C TRP A 159 18.28 -0.72 24.56
N ALA A 160 18.17 -1.65 25.52
CA ALA A 160 16.92 -2.10 26.15
C ALA A 160 15.86 -2.72 25.22
N ILE A 161 15.64 -2.18 24.02
CA ILE A 161 14.63 -2.60 23.05
C ILE A 161 15.28 -2.71 21.67
N ASP A 162 15.16 -3.88 21.06
CA ASP A 162 15.50 -4.21 19.68
C ASP A 162 14.21 -4.54 18.92
N ILE A 163 13.62 -3.50 18.31
CA ILE A 163 12.35 -3.62 17.57
C ILE A 163 12.51 -4.54 16.35
N ALA A 164 13.66 -4.48 15.68
CA ALA A 164 13.90 -5.24 14.45
C ALA A 164 14.01 -6.75 14.72
N ASN A 165 14.67 -7.13 15.81
CA ASN A 165 14.87 -8.52 16.19
C ASN A 165 13.86 -9.03 17.22
N ARG A 166 12.88 -8.20 17.63
CA ARG A 166 11.81 -8.56 18.59
C ARG A 166 12.37 -8.99 19.94
N LYS A 167 13.40 -8.28 20.42
CA LYS A 167 14.04 -8.58 21.71
C LYS A 167 14.06 -7.36 22.59
N ALA A 168 13.83 -7.56 23.87
CA ALA A 168 14.02 -6.53 24.88
C ALA A 168 14.85 -7.09 26.03
N GLY A 169 15.84 -6.32 26.47
CA GLY A 169 16.64 -6.55 27.66
C GLY A 169 16.48 -5.35 28.58
N ILE A 170 15.35 -5.27 29.26
CA ILE A 170 15.00 -4.13 30.12
C ILE A 170 15.90 -4.15 31.38
N PRO A 171 16.71 -3.10 31.61
CA PRO A 171 17.53 -3.00 32.81
C PRO A 171 16.68 -2.80 34.05
N GLY A 172 17.02 -3.45 35.16
CA GLY A 172 16.34 -3.25 36.45
C GLY A 172 14.88 -3.72 36.42
N THR A 173 13.98 -2.87 36.92
CA THR A 173 12.52 -3.14 36.97
C THR A 173 11.78 -2.57 35.76
N GLY A 174 12.40 -1.66 35.01
CA GLY A 174 11.77 -0.93 33.90
C GLY A 174 10.96 0.29 34.33
N ASN A 175 10.88 0.57 35.63
CA ASN A 175 10.18 1.74 36.17
C ASN A 175 11.14 2.89 36.55
N GLU A 176 12.44 2.67 36.41
CA GLU A 176 13.45 3.66 36.74
C GLU A 176 13.38 4.84 35.74
N PRO A 177 13.35 6.10 36.23
CA PRO A 177 13.18 7.26 35.36
C PRO A 177 14.42 7.49 34.48
N MET A 178 14.18 7.81 33.22
CA MET A 178 15.22 8.15 32.24
C MET A 178 14.91 9.46 31.53
N THR A 179 15.97 10.20 31.20
CA THR A 179 15.87 11.41 30.37
C THR A 179 16.22 11.06 28.93
N PHE A 180 15.31 11.40 28.01
CA PHE A 180 15.52 11.23 26.59
C PHE A 180 15.55 12.59 25.88
N THR A 181 16.47 12.75 24.92
CA THR A 181 16.59 13.97 24.13
C THR A 181 16.81 13.64 22.66
N TYR A 182 16.30 14.49 21.76
CA TYR A 182 16.57 14.37 20.33
C TYR A 182 17.82 15.18 19.98
N THR A 183 18.73 14.61 19.16
CA THR A 183 20.02 15.24 18.86
C THR A 183 19.92 16.66 18.30
N PHE A 184 18.93 16.95 17.44
CA PHE A 184 18.74 18.30 16.89
C PHE A 184 18.22 19.30 17.93
N ASP A 185 17.50 18.86 18.96
CA ASP A 185 17.09 19.76 20.04
C ASP A 185 18.25 20.06 20.98
N VAL A 186 19.09 19.05 21.27
CA VAL A 186 20.37 19.27 21.96
C VAL A 186 21.24 20.27 21.18
N ALA A 187 21.33 20.12 19.86
CA ALA A 187 22.06 21.06 19.01
C ALA A 187 21.52 22.50 19.12
N LYS A 188 20.20 22.69 19.18
CA LYS A 188 19.60 24.03 19.41
C LYS A 188 20.01 24.63 20.74
N PHE A 189 20.00 23.84 21.83
CA PHE A 189 20.49 24.31 23.14
C PHE A 189 21.96 24.70 23.09
N VAL A 190 22.79 23.90 22.41
CA VAL A 190 24.22 24.18 22.24
C VAL A 190 24.44 25.47 21.46
N VAL A 191 23.71 25.69 20.36
CA VAL A 191 23.80 26.92 19.57
C VAL A 191 23.33 28.12 20.38
N ALA A 192 22.21 28.02 21.09
CA ALA A 192 21.72 29.08 21.96
C ALA A 192 22.71 29.40 23.11
N ALA A 193 23.41 28.38 23.63
CA ALA A 193 24.40 28.57 24.67
C ALA A 193 25.58 29.43 24.22
N LEU A 194 25.89 29.50 22.91
CA LEU A 194 26.96 30.35 22.38
C LEU A 194 26.77 31.83 22.72
N ASP A 195 25.52 32.28 22.83
CA ASP A 195 25.15 33.67 23.12
C ASP A 195 25.06 33.96 24.62
N LEU A 196 25.22 32.96 25.49
CA LEU A 196 25.23 33.18 26.94
C LEU A 196 26.43 34.05 27.35
N PRO A 197 26.23 35.01 28.27
CA PRO A 197 27.31 35.89 28.73
C PRO A 197 28.38 35.12 29.50
N LYS A 198 28.00 34.01 30.15
CA LYS A 198 28.89 33.15 30.92
C LYS A 198 28.46 31.68 30.81
N TRP A 199 29.42 30.76 30.81
CA TRP A 199 29.18 29.32 30.86
C TRP A 199 29.44 28.73 32.23
N GLU A 200 28.50 27.90 32.67
CA GLU A 200 28.73 26.94 33.74
C GLU A 200 29.49 25.73 33.21
N GLN A 201 30.32 25.10 34.04
CA GLN A 201 31.12 23.93 33.65
C GLN A 201 30.27 22.70 33.30
N LEU A 202 29.02 22.68 33.76
CA LEU A 202 28.03 21.65 33.47
C LEU A 202 26.70 22.29 33.16
N MET A 203 26.15 21.97 31.99
CA MET A 203 24.82 22.35 31.57
C MET A 203 23.99 21.11 31.30
N TYR A 204 22.71 21.17 31.61
CA TYR A 204 21.78 20.08 31.38
C TYR A 204 20.83 20.40 30.24
N CYS A 205 20.57 19.42 29.38
CA CYS A 205 19.55 19.48 28.35
C CYS A 205 18.41 18.52 28.73
N TYR A 206 17.25 19.07 29.06
CA TYR A 206 16.04 18.29 29.29
C TYR A 206 15.05 18.54 28.17
N GLY A 207 14.45 17.46 27.65
CA GLY A 207 13.24 17.57 26.86
C GLY A 207 12.05 17.98 27.74
N SER A 208 11.03 18.60 27.14
CA SER A 208 9.75 18.78 27.82
C SER A 208 9.10 17.41 28.06
N LYS A 209 8.45 17.23 29.21
CA LYS A 209 7.52 16.11 29.39
C LYS A 209 6.42 16.23 28.33
N PHE A 210 5.91 15.09 27.87
CA PHE A 210 4.66 15.11 27.11
C PHE A 210 3.58 15.77 27.94
N ASP A 211 2.78 16.61 27.29
CA ASP A 211 1.50 17.00 27.86
C ASP A 211 0.59 15.77 27.77
N VAL A 212 0.31 15.18 28.92
CA VAL A 212 -0.44 13.93 29.01
C VAL A 212 -1.85 14.27 29.44
N ALA A 213 -2.80 14.03 28.53
CA ALA A 213 -4.22 14.04 28.84
C ALA A 213 -4.73 12.61 28.92
N TYR A 214 -5.57 12.35 29.91
CA TYR A 214 -6.31 11.09 30.03
C TYR A 214 -7.76 11.37 29.66
N ASP A 215 -8.24 10.75 28.59
CA ASP A 215 -9.63 10.88 28.16
C ASP A 215 -10.50 9.84 28.90
N PRO A 216 -11.40 10.27 29.79
CA PRO A 216 -12.26 9.35 30.52
C PRO A 216 -13.35 8.78 29.61
N ALA A 217 -13.94 7.64 30.00
CA ALA A 217 -14.96 6.95 29.21
C ALA A 217 -16.11 7.89 28.80
N GLU A 218 -16.60 8.73 29.72
CA GLU A 218 -17.71 9.65 29.48
C GLU A 218 -17.40 10.74 28.44
N LYS A 219 -16.11 11.07 28.24
CA LYS A 219 -15.67 12.00 27.20
C LYS A 219 -15.62 11.29 25.85
N LEU A 220 -15.08 10.08 25.83
CA LEU A 220 -14.98 9.26 24.63
C LEU A 220 -16.37 8.83 24.12
N GLU A 221 -17.34 8.53 25.00
CA GLU A 221 -18.73 8.22 24.65
C GLU A 221 -19.45 9.38 23.93
N LYS A 222 -19.03 10.62 24.19
CA LYS A 222 -19.56 11.81 23.51
C LYS A 222 -18.92 12.04 22.14
N GLY A 223 -17.98 11.18 21.73
CA GLY A 223 -17.21 11.34 20.50
C GLY A 223 -16.11 12.41 20.60
N GLU A 224 -15.69 12.75 21.82
CA GLU A 224 -14.66 13.75 22.08
C GLU A 224 -13.35 13.06 22.52
N VAL A 225 -12.22 13.60 22.09
CA VAL A 225 -10.87 13.10 22.44
C VAL A 225 -9.96 14.31 22.70
N THR A 226 -8.90 14.13 23.48
CA THR A 226 -7.85 15.15 23.55
C THR A 226 -7.17 15.25 22.19
N GLU A 227 -7.28 16.42 21.58
CA GLU A 227 -6.71 16.70 20.28
C GLU A 227 -5.17 16.71 20.34
N LEU A 228 -4.54 15.75 19.65
CA LEU A 228 -3.10 15.73 19.48
C LEU A 228 -2.67 16.70 18.35
N PRO A 229 -1.61 17.51 18.52
CA PRO A 229 -1.22 18.54 17.54
C PRO A 229 -0.96 18.02 16.13
N PHE A 230 -0.52 16.77 15.99
CA PHE A 230 -0.31 16.12 14.70
C PHE A 230 -1.62 15.96 13.90
N ASN A 231 -2.73 15.75 14.60
CA ASN A 231 -4.03 15.46 13.98
C ASN A 231 -4.70 16.71 13.39
N LYS A 232 -4.32 17.92 13.83
CA LYS A 232 -4.87 19.21 13.38
C LYS A 232 -4.81 19.47 11.88
N ASN A 233 -3.82 18.87 11.22
CA ASN A 233 -3.57 19.01 9.78
C ASN A 233 -3.49 17.66 9.09
N ALA A 234 -4.11 16.62 9.65
CA ALA A 234 -4.19 15.32 9.00
C ALA A 234 -5.00 15.49 7.69
N ALA A 235 -4.29 15.53 6.56
CA ALA A 235 -4.83 15.93 5.26
C ALA A 235 -5.95 15.02 4.72
N ASP A 236 -6.17 13.87 5.36
CA ASP A 236 -6.96 12.76 4.82
C ASP A 236 -8.35 12.61 5.47
N LEU A 237 -8.65 13.30 6.58
CA LEU A 237 -9.93 13.18 7.29
C LEU A 237 -10.41 14.53 7.87
N PRO A 238 -11.72 14.85 7.79
CA PRO A 238 -12.28 16.00 8.52
C PRO A 238 -12.05 15.86 10.03
N GLN A 239 -11.61 16.93 10.68
CA GLN A 239 -11.21 16.94 12.10
C GLN A 239 -12.22 16.25 13.03
N LYS A 240 -13.52 16.55 12.91
CA LYS A 240 -14.57 15.93 13.73
C LYS A 240 -14.75 14.43 13.50
N VAL A 241 -14.50 13.96 12.28
CA VAL A 241 -14.54 12.52 11.96
C VAL A 241 -13.36 11.82 12.59
N LEU A 242 -12.18 12.44 12.53
CA LEU A 242 -10.98 11.93 13.19
C LEU A 242 -11.15 11.88 14.72
N GLU A 243 -11.74 12.91 15.33
CA GLU A 243 -12.07 12.94 16.75
C GLU A 243 -13.01 11.79 17.12
N GLY A 244 -14.13 11.61 16.41
CA GLY A 244 -15.07 10.52 16.67
C GLY A 244 -14.44 9.12 16.53
N LEU A 245 -13.56 8.91 15.55
CA LEU A 245 -12.83 7.64 15.38
C LEU A 245 -11.84 7.39 16.53
N MET A 246 -11.09 8.41 16.93
CA MET A 246 -10.13 8.30 18.03
C MET A 246 -10.85 8.03 19.35
N SER A 247 -12.02 8.66 19.57
CA SER A 247 -12.86 8.37 20.73
C SER A 247 -13.37 6.94 20.73
N LEU A 248 -13.86 6.44 19.59
CA LEU A 248 -14.33 5.06 19.44
C LEU A 248 -13.22 4.03 19.70
N TRP A 249 -12.02 4.26 19.18
CA TRP A 249 -10.87 3.40 19.45
C TRP A 249 -10.44 3.47 20.92
N GLY A 250 -10.52 4.65 21.53
CA GLY A 250 -10.34 4.82 22.97
C GLY A 250 -11.31 3.93 23.77
N LEU A 251 -12.61 3.93 23.42
CA LEU A 251 -13.61 3.06 24.05
C LEU A 251 -13.31 1.58 23.85
N TYR A 252 -12.90 1.16 22.66
CA TYR A 252 -12.53 -0.23 22.41
C TYR A 252 -11.31 -0.68 23.22
N ALA A 253 -10.37 0.23 23.50
CA ALA A 253 -9.28 -0.04 24.41
C ALA A 253 -9.78 -0.21 25.86
N LEU A 254 -10.68 0.66 26.33
CA LEU A 254 -11.27 0.56 27.68
C LEU A 254 -12.12 -0.69 27.86
N GLU A 255 -12.83 -1.12 26.82
CA GLU A 255 -13.65 -2.34 26.80
C GLU A 255 -12.81 -3.63 26.65
N GLY A 256 -11.48 -3.51 26.54
CA GLY A 256 -10.59 -4.65 26.36
C GLY A 256 -10.71 -5.34 25.00
N LYS A 257 -11.35 -4.73 24.00
CA LYS A 257 -11.53 -5.33 22.66
C LYS A 257 -10.22 -5.52 21.90
N TYR A 258 -9.19 -4.76 22.24
CA TYR A 258 -7.83 -4.96 21.73
C TYR A 258 -7.04 -6.02 22.52
N ASP A 259 -7.54 -6.49 23.66
CA ASP A 259 -7.01 -7.65 24.39
C ASP A 259 -7.53 -8.94 23.74
N MET A 260 -6.88 -9.33 22.66
CA MET A 260 -7.33 -10.40 21.77
C MET A 260 -7.04 -11.79 22.37
N PRO A 261 -7.94 -12.78 22.20
CA PRO A 261 -7.74 -14.14 22.73
C PRO A 261 -6.48 -14.81 22.15
N THR A 262 -5.47 -15.04 22.99
CA THR A 262 -4.19 -15.59 22.55
C THR A 262 -4.18 -17.11 22.37
N ASP A 263 -5.22 -17.81 22.85
CA ASP A 263 -5.42 -19.26 22.71
C ASP A 263 -5.84 -19.66 21.29
N LYS A 264 -6.55 -18.77 20.59
CA LYS A 264 -6.99 -18.94 19.20
C LYS A 264 -6.08 -18.24 18.20
N ALA A 265 -4.97 -17.66 18.67
CA ALA A 265 -4.06 -16.93 17.83
C ALA A 265 -3.43 -17.89 16.79
N LEU A 266 -3.43 -17.48 15.52
CA LEU A 266 -3.03 -18.32 14.38
C LEU A 266 -1.59 -18.86 14.51
N ASN A 267 -0.72 -18.13 15.21
CA ASN A 267 0.65 -18.53 15.55
C ASN A 267 0.74 -19.65 16.60
N LYS A 268 -0.33 -19.96 17.34
CA LYS A 268 -0.40 -21.14 18.24
C LYS A 268 -1.10 -22.34 17.61
N VAL A 269 -1.92 -22.13 16.57
CA VAL A 269 -2.76 -23.18 15.97
C VAL A 269 -2.13 -23.77 14.69
N SER A 270 -1.14 -23.10 14.09
CA SER A 270 -0.41 -23.58 12.90
C SER A 270 0.97 -24.14 13.27
N THR A 271 1.22 -25.43 12.99
CA THR A 271 2.52 -26.11 13.21
C THR A 271 3.41 -26.17 11.95
N ASP A 272 2.95 -25.62 10.82
CA ASP A 272 3.70 -25.65 9.57
C ASP A 272 4.52 -24.36 9.39
N GLY A 273 5.76 -24.39 9.87
CA GLY A 273 6.99 -23.84 9.25
C GLY A 273 7.05 -22.44 8.62
N ALA A 274 6.03 -21.60 8.72
CA ALA A 274 6.10 -20.20 8.33
C ALA A 274 6.22 -19.35 9.59
N ASP A 275 7.45 -19.08 10.02
CA ASP A 275 7.84 -18.14 11.08
C ASP A 275 7.38 -16.71 10.74
N THR A 276 6.07 -16.48 10.69
CA THR A 276 5.47 -15.14 10.57
C THR A 276 5.05 -14.68 11.95
N GLU A 277 6.03 -14.62 12.85
CA GLU A 277 5.91 -14.07 14.20
C GLU A 277 5.66 -12.54 14.10
N LEU A 278 4.39 -12.15 14.27
CA LEU A 278 3.94 -10.77 14.37
C LEU A 278 4.50 -10.11 15.65
N LEU A 279 4.85 -8.82 15.58
CA LEU A 279 5.25 -8.02 16.74
C LEU A 279 4.06 -7.86 17.69
N ASP A 280 4.17 -8.40 18.90
CA ASP A 280 3.23 -8.23 20.02
C ASP A 280 3.97 -7.54 21.19
N MET A 281 3.36 -6.52 21.77
CA MET A 281 3.90 -5.70 22.86
C MET A 281 3.01 -5.70 24.12
N SER A 282 2.14 -6.70 24.28
CA SER A 282 1.22 -6.78 25.43
C SER A 282 1.93 -7.10 26.75
N SER A 283 1.50 -6.43 27.83
CA SER A 283 1.89 -6.68 29.22
C SER A 283 0.64 -6.88 30.08
N SER A 284 0.66 -7.86 30.98
CA SER A 284 -0.45 -8.13 31.90
C SER A 284 -0.68 -6.96 32.90
N PRO A 285 -1.92 -6.49 33.12
CA PRO A 285 -2.21 -5.49 34.14
C PRO A 285 -2.16 -6.15 35.53
N GLN A 286 -1.23 -5.71 36.38
CA GLN A 286 -1.49 -5.70 37.82
C GLN A 286 -2.29 -4.44 38.12
N GLU A 287 -3.48 -4.58 38.73
CA GLU A 287 -4.25 -3.44 39.24
C GLU A 287 -3.38 -2.65 40.22
N CYS A 288 -2.92 -1.48 39.79
CA CYS A 288 -2.23 -0.53 40.65
C CYS A 288 -3.30 0.40 41.24
N HIS A 289 -3.72 0.13 42.48
CA HIS A 289 -4.58 1.03 43.23
C HIS A 289 -3.78 2.23 43.72
N TYR A 290 -3.61 3.26 42.88
CA TYR A 290 -3.21 4.59 43.35
C TYR A 290 -4.47 5.37 43.76
N SER A 291 -4.82 5.27 45.04
CA SER A 291 -5.80 6.13 45.72
C SER A 291 -5.15 6.67 47.00
N PRO A 292 -5.39 7.92 47.42
CA PRO A 292 -4.97 8.42 48.74
C PRO A 292 -5.67 7.70 49.89
N ASP A 293 -6.81 7.04 49.63
CA ASP A 293 -7.58 6.30 50.63
C ASP A 293 -7.17 4.83 50.67
N ARG A 294 -6.93 4.33 51.89
CA ARG A 294 -6.57 2.92 52.14
C ARG A 294 -7.73 2.01 51.73
N PRO A 295 -7.53 1.02 50.85
CA PRO A 295 -8.59 0.11 50.42
C PRO A 295 -9.18 -0.72 51.57
N ASP A 296 -10.49 -0.95 51.52
CA ASP A 296 -11.26 -1.67 52.56
C ASP A 296 -10.77 -3.10 52.85
N TRP A 297 -10.08 -3.71 51.88
CA TRP A 297 -9.53 -5.06 52.00
C TRP A 297 -8.14 -5.07 52.67
N MET A 298 -7.49 -3.93 52.83
CA MET A 298 -6.18 -3.81 53.47
C MET A 298 -6.36 -3.66 54.99
N ASP A 299 -7.11 -4.56 55.62
CA ASP A 299 -7.58 -4.49 57.00
C ASP A 299 -6.66 -5.17 58.03
N GLY A 300 -5.55 -5.77 57.58
CA GLY A 300 -4.66 -6.58 58.41
C GLY A 300 -5.26 -7.91 58.87
N GLY A 301 -6.42 -8.29 58.33
CA GLY A 301 -7.17 -9.48 58.73
C GLY A 301 -7.51 -10.38 57.53
N GLU A 302 -8.66 -11.03 57.60
CA GLU A 302 -9.03 -12.11 56.68
C GLU A 302 -9.18 -11.64 55.23
N LYS A 303 -9.63 -10.40 55.00
CA LYS A 303 -9.76 -9.82 53.66
C LYS A 303 -8.40 -9.52 53.06
N GLN A 304 -7.44 -9.05 53.87
CA GLN A 304 -6.07 -8.83 53.40
C GLN A 304 -5.37 -10.16 53.08
N ASP A 305 -5.62 -11.21 53.86
CA ASP A 305 -5.08 -12.55 53.61
C ASP A 305 -5.70 -13.22 52.37
N GLU A 306 -6.99 -13.00 52.12
CA GLU A 306 -7.68 -13.47 50.93
C GLU A 306 -7.17 -12.76 49.67
N MET A 307 -7.00 -11.43 49.72
CA MET A 307 -6.40 -10.66 48.63
C MET A 307 -4.93 -11.06 48.40
N THR A 308 -4.17 -11.32 49.46
CA THR A 308 -2.79 -11.82 49.37
C THR A 308 -2.73 -13.22 48.74
N ARG A 309 -3.66 -14.12 49.07
CA ARG A 309 -3.76 -15.44 48.43
C ARG A 309 -4.14 -15.34 46.97
N ARG A 310 -5.07 -14.43 46.61
CA ARG A 310 -5.47 -14.15 45.23
C ARG A 310 -4.29 -13.61 44.41
N LEU A 311 -3.55 -12.64 44.95
CA LEU A 311 -2.33 -12.10 44.35
C LEU A 311 -1.23 -13.17 44.22
N LYS A 312 -1.00 -13.99 45.25
CA LYS A 312 -0.04 -15.11 45.17
C LYS A 312 -0.44 -16.16 44.13
N ALA A 313 -1.74 -16.43 43.95
CA ALA A 313 -2.24 -17.33 42.91
C ALA A 313 -2.04 -16.74 41.50
N GLN A 314 -2.30 -15.44 41.33
CA GLN A 314 -2.02 -14.70 40.09
C GLN A 314 -0.51 -14.67 39.77
N VAL A 315 0.35 -14.49 40.77
CA VAL A 315 1.82 -14.54 40.63
C VAL A 315 2.32 -15.94 40.26
N LYS A 316 1.65 -17.00 40.72
CA LYS A 316 2.00 -18.40 40.39
C LYS A 316 1.56 -18.80 38.98
N GLN A 317 0.49 -18.20 38.46
CA GLN A 317 0.07 -18.34 37.05
C GLN A 317 0.87 -17.42 36.11
N GLY A 318 1.32 -16.25 36.56
CA GLY A 318 2.10 -15.27 35.79
C GLY A 318 3.58 -15.60 35.59
N LYS A 319 3.99 -16.87 35.67
CA LYS A 319 5.40 -17.27 35.45
C LYS A 319 5.86 -17.22 33.99
N GLU A 320 4.98 -16.89 33.05
CA GLU A 320 5.37 -16.54 31.69
C GLU A 320 5.02 -15.09 31.39
N ARG A 321 6.09 -14.28 31.35
CA ARG A 321 6.33 -13.19 30.38
C ARG A 321 5.32 -12.04 30.34
N HIS A 322 5.74 -10.88 30.86
CA HIS A 322 6.13 -9.66 30.11
C HIS A 322 5.79 -8.35 30.83
N TYR A 323 6.69 -7.38 30.65
CA TYR A 323 6.63 -5.99 31.11
C TYR A 323 6.01 -5.06 30.04
N VAL A 324 5.43 -3.96 30.54
CA VAL A 324 4.85 -2.74 29.92
C VAL A 324 5.94 -1.94 29.15
N GLN A 325 5.77 -1.21 28.03
CA GLN A 325 5.04 0.07 27.83
C GLN A 325 5.16 0.63 26.37
N PHE A 326 4.23 1.55 26.01
CA PHE A 326 4.20 2.57 24.91
C PHE A 326 4.10 2.18 23.42
N LEU A 327 2.95 2.53 22.82
CA LEU A 327 2.71 2.71 21.39
C LEU A 327 3.36 4.02 20.89
N PRO A 328 4.06 4.03 19.75
CA PRO A 328 4.25 5.25 18.97
C PRO A 328 2.95 5.57 18.22
N ILE A 329 2.13 6.49 18.76
CA ILE A 329 1.10 7.18 17.98
C ILE A 329 1.83 8.23 17.13
N GLY A 330 2.17 7.82 15.92
CA GLY A 330 2.94 8.59 14.96
C GLY A 330 3.13 7.74 13.72
N GLY A 331 2.02 7.39 13.08
CA GLY A 331 2.07 6.74 11.78
C GLY A 331 2.73 7.69 10.77
N PRO A 332 3.76 7.24 10.03
CA PRO A 332 3.70 7.49 8.61
C PRO A 332 2.40 6.84 8.09
N LEU A 333 1.85 7.38 7.00
CA LEU A 333 0.99 6.65 6.05
C LEU A 333 1.22 5.13 6.12
N PRO A 334 0.16 4.31 6.09
CA PRO A 334 0.23 2.89 6.44
C PRO A 334 1.50 2.28 5.86
N ASN A 335 2.34 1.70 6.74
CA ASN A 335 3.56 0.97 6.36
C ASN A 335 3.29 0.29 5.01
N ALA A 336 4.18 0.42 4.02
CA ALA A 336 3.96 -0.15 2.69
C ALA A 336 3.45 -1.61 2.74
N ALA A 337 3.80 -2.37 3.79
CA ALA A 337 3.25 -3.67 4.12
C ALA A 337 1.75 -3.70 4.53
N ASN A 338 1.26 -2.78 5.37
CA ASN A 338 -0.15 -2.66 5.75
C ASN A 338 -1.00 -2.14 4.58
N ALA A 339 -0.50 -1.13 3.88
CA ALA A 339 -1.03 -0.65 2.61
C ALA A 339 -1.21 -1.78 1.58
N ALA A 340 -0.14 -2.52 1.31
CA ALA A 340 -0.16 -3.62 0.36
C ALA A 340 -1.00 -4.81 0.88
N LYS A 341 -1.04 -5.05 2.20
CA LYS A 341 -1.92 -6.07 2.81
C LYS A 341 -3.39 -5.68 2.66
N THR A 342 -3.73 -4.43 2.90
CA THR A 342 -5.07 -3.87 2.72
C THR A 342 -5.50 -3.92 1.25
N GLU A 343 -4.60 -3.55 0.33
CA GLU A 343 -4.83 -3.74 -1.11
C GLU A 343 -5.10 -5.22 -1.42
N ARG A 344 -4.20 -6.14 -1.05
CA ARG A 344 -4.35 -7.57 -1.34
C ARG A 344 -5.60 -8.20 -0.71
N CYS A 345 -5.97 -7.79 0.50
CA CYS A 345 -6.98 -8.48 1.31
C CYS A 345 -8.39 -7.89 1.17
N ASN A 346 -8.53 -6.60 0.86
CA ASN A 346 -9.83 -5.93 0.82
C ASN A 346 -10.13 -5.34 -0.56
N VAL A 347 -9.25 -4.50 -1.09
CA VAL A 347 -9.52 -3.69 -2.29
C VAL A 347 -9.35 -4.50 -3.57
N PHE A 348 -8.29 -5.28 -3.68
CA PHE A 348 -8.03 -6.19 -4.80
C PHE A 348 -9.15 -7.23 -4.97
N PRO A 349 -9.62 -7.95 -3.91
CA PRO A 349 -10.82 -8.79 -4.03
C PRO A 349 -12.07 -8.04 -4.47
N PHE A 350 -12.24 -6.78 -4.09
CA PHE A 350 -13.38 -5.98 -4.56
C PHE A 350 -13.24 -5.59 -6.04
N LEU A 351 -12.02 -5.28 -6.49
CA LEU A 351 -11.68 -4.95 -7.89
C LEU A 351 -11.69 -6.19 -8.81
N PHE A 352 -11.40 -7.37 -8.28
CA PHE A 352 -11.32 -8.62 -9.02
C PHE A 352 -11.98 -9.75 -8.22
N PRO A 353 -13.32 -9.73 -8.06
CA PRO A 353 -14.06 -10.66 -7.18
C PRO A 353 -13.96 -12.12 -7.60
N PHE A 354 -13.65 -12.38 -8.87
CA PHE A 354 -13.48 -13.72 -9.42
C PHE A 354 -12.04 -14.22 -9.37
N TYR A 355 -11.05 -13.34 -9.09
CA TYR A 355 -9.66 -13.76 -8.98
C TYR A 355 -9.35 -14.34 -7.60
N ALA A 356 -9.62 -15.64 -7.47
CA ALA A 356 -9.32 -16.45 -6.29
C ALA A 356 -8.52 -17.71 -6.67
N PRO A 357 -7.28 -17.57 -7.18
CA PRO A 357 -6.45 -18.71 -7.54
C PRO A 357 -6.21 -19.63 -6.34
N SER A 358 -6.15 -20.93 -6.61
CA SER A 358 -5.86 -21.94 -5.60
C SER A 358 -4.47 -21.73 -4.96
N MET A 359 -4.25 -22.31 -3.78
CA MET A 359 -2.97 -22.22 -3.07
C MET A 359 -1.78 -22.66 -3.95
N ILE A 360 -1.97 -23.69 -4.77
CA ILE A 360 -0.93 -24.28 -5.62
C ILE A 360 -0.64 -23.41 -6.85
N GLN A 361 -1.52 -22.48 -7.22
CA GLN A 361 -1.28 -21.50 -8.29
C GLN A 361 -0.58 -20.22 -7.79
N GLY A 362 -0.07 -20.20 -6.55
CA GLY A 362 0.65 -19.06 -5.98
C GLY A 362 -0.24 -18.01 -5.31
N GLY A 363 -1.57 -18.18 -5.33
CA GLY A 363 -2.52 -17.28 -4.70
C GLY A 363 -2.43 -15.83 -5.23
N ARG A 364 -2.81 -14.87 -4.37
CA ARG A 364 -2.61 -13.42 -4.61
C ARG A 364 -1.29 -12.90 -4.05
N ALA A 365 -0.33 -13.78 -3.78
CA ALA A 365 0.94 -13.38 -3.14
C ALA A 365 1.77 -12.46 -4.05
N TRP A 366 1.67 -12.66 -5.37
CA TRP A 366 2.33 -11.84 -6.36
C TRP A 366 1.98 -10.35 -6.25
N VAL A 367 0.76 -10.01 -5.82
CA VAL A 367 0.33 -8.61 -5.64
C VAL A 367 1.23 -7.91 -4.64
N LEU A 368 1.44 -8.50 -3.45
CA LEU A 368 2.35 -7.93 -2.45
C LEU A 368 3.79 -7.84 -2.96
N ASP A 369 4.23 -8.86 -3.68
CA ASP A 369 5.61 -8.94 -4.14
C ASP A 369 5.89 -7.84 -5.17
N ILE A 370 5.01 -7.63 -6.15
CA ILE A 370 5.11 -6.53 -7.13
C ILE A 370 5.09 -5.17 -6.45
N LEU A 371 4.17 -4.94 -5.50
CA LEU A 371 4.06 -3.65 -4.80
C LEU A 371 5.31 -3.30 -3.96
N ARG A 372 6.17 -4.27 -3.62
CA ARG A 372 7.41 -4.00 -2.88
C ARG A 372 8.48 -3.31 -3.73
N TYR A 373 8.55 -3.61 -5.02
CA TYR A 373 9.62 -3.12 -5.90
C TYR A 373 9.15 -2.20 -7.02
N ASN A 374 7.87 -2.20 -7.38
CA ASN A 374 7.29 -1.29 -8.38
C ASN A 374 6.58 -0.12 -7.69
N LYS A 375 7.25 1.04 -7.62
CA LYS A 375 6.72 2.25 -6.96
C LYS A 375 5.45 2.78 -7.62
N THR A 376 5.37 2.74 -8.94
CA THR A 376 4.21 3.20 -9.70
C THR A 376 2.98 2.38 -9.32
N MET A 377 3.11 1.06 -9.29
CA MET A 377 2.05 0.19 -8.79
C MET A 377 1.72 0.40 -7.32
N PHE A 378 2.74 0.57 -6.47
CA PHE A 378 2.55 0.84 -5.05
C PHE A 378 1.68 2.08 -4.82
N HIS A 379 1.97 3.18 -5.52
CA HIS A 379 1.21 4.42 -5.40
C HIS A 379 -0.20 4.32 -6.02
N ALA A 380 -0.35 3.60 -7.14
CA ALA A 380 -1.66 3.37 -7.76
C ALA A 380 -2.57 2.52 -6.85
N ALA A 381 -2.05 1.40 -6.32
CA ALA A 381 -2.73 0.56 -5.34
C ALA A 381 -3.09 1.34 -4.07
N MET A 382 -2.16 2.15 -3.55
CA MET A 382 -2.43 3.01 -2.40
C MET A 382 -3.56 4.01 -2.66
N SER A 383 -3.56 4.64 -3.83
CA SER A 383 -4.60 5.60 -4.22
C SER A 383 -5.96 4.92 -4.36
N LEU A 384 -6.01 3.73 -4.96
CA LEU A 384 -7.21 2.88 -5.05
C LEU A 384 -7.72 2.49 -3.67
N SER A 385 -6.83 2.01 -2.79
CA SER A 385 -7.15 1.63 -1.43
C SER A 385 -7.73 2.81 -0.64
N THR A 386 -7.04 3.95 -0.64
CA THR A 386 -7.54 5.16 0.05
C THR A 386 -8.90 5.58 -0.49
N TYR A 387 -9.07 5.63 -1.82
CA TYR A 387 -10.35 5.99 -2.43
C TYR A 387 -11.48 5.02 -2.06
N PHE A 388 -11.20 3.71 -2.08
CA PHE A 388 -12.16 2.68 -1.69
C PHE A 388 -12.61 2.85 -0.24
N PHE A 389 -11.69 3.00 0.71
CA PHE A 389 -12.04 3.19 2.12
C PHE A 389 -12.76 4.51 2.38
N THR A 390 -12.36 5.59 1.70
CA THR A 390 -13.09 6.86 1.78
C THR A 390 -14.54 6.67 1.36
N LEU A 391 -14.82 5.96 0.27
CA LEU A 391 -16.20 5.70 -0.14
C LEU A 391 -16.94 4.81 0.86
N VAL A 392 -16.35 3.70 1.29
CA VAL A 392 -17.00 2.78 2.27
C VAL A 392 -17.31 3.49 3.59
N LEU A 393 -16.47 4.44 4.02
CA LEU A 393 -16.59 5.15 5.30
C LEU A 393 -17.38 6.47 5.21
N SER A 394 -17.66 6.99 4.01
CA SER A 394 -18.35 8.27 3.81
C SER A 394 -19.80 8.08 3.35
N SER A 395 -20.73 8.87 3.89
CA SER A 395 -22.15 8.87 3.52
C SER A 395 -22.52 9.88 2.42
N GLU A 396 -21.56 10.65 1.89
CA GLU A 396 -21.83 11.74 0.93
C GLU A 396 -20.98 11.64 -0.36
N ASN A 397 -21.49 12.21 -1.45
CA ASN A 397 -20.86 12.22 -2.78
C ASN A 397 -19.56 13.04 -2.77
N MET A 398 -18.42 12.37 -2.96
CA MET A 398 -17.08 12.99 -2.97
C MET A 398 -16.55 13.13 -4.40
N SER A 399 -16.63 14.32 -5.01
CA SER A 399 -16.13 14.56 -6.39
C SER A 399 -14.64 14.93 -6.46
N ASP A 400 -14.03 15.43 -5.40
CA ASP A 400 -12.81 16.27 -5.51
C ASP A 400 -11.51 15.68 -4.90
N TYR A 401 -11.26 14.40 -5.11
CA TYR A 401 -9.93 13.79 -4.85
C TYR A 401 -8.93 14.05 -5.99
N GLN A 402 -7.74 14.60 -5.70
CA GLN A 402 -6.68 14.88 -6.67
C GLN A 402 -5.75 13.67 -6.91
N LEU A 403 -5.35 13.46 -8.18
CA LEU A 403 -4.59 12.29 -8.67
C LEU A 403 -3.07 12.50 -8.54
N CYS A 404 -2.37 11.46 -8.08
CA CYS A 404 -0.91 11.37 -8.19
C CYS A 404 -0.54 10.90 -9.62
N ARG A 405 0.03 11.79 -10.46
CA ARG A 405 0.49 11.44 -11.81
C ARG A 405 1.96 11.02 -11.76
N SER A 406 2.29 9.79 -12.14
CA SER A 406 3.70 9.34 -12.18
C SER A 406 4.13 8.48 -13.39
N LEU A 407 3.42 8.51 -14.53
CA LEU A 407 3.71 7.58 -15.65
C LEU A 407 4.47 8.13 -16.85
N GLN A 408 4.62 9.45 -16.99
CA GLN A 408 5.35 9.97 -18.15
C GLN A 408 6.83 9.57 -18.13
N ALA A 409 7.44 9.37 -16.96
CA ALA A 409 8.86 9.07 -16.86
C ALA A 409 9.23 7.62 -17.26
N GLU A 410 8.44 6.60 -16.92
CA GLU A 410 8.77 5.19 -17.19
C GLU A 410 8.58 4.81 -18.67
N VAL A 411 7.50 5.28 -19.31
CA VAL A 411 7.22 5.03 -20.74
C VAL A 411 8.23 5.77 -21.63
N LEU A 412 8.61 7.01 -21.28
CA LEU A 412 9.64 7.76 -21.98
C LEU A 412 11.02 7.11 -21.84
N ALA A 413 11.34 6.53 -20.68
CA ALA A 413 12.61 5.83 -20.46
C ALA A 413 12.75 4.54 -21.29
N MET A 414 11.64 3.86 -21.58
CA MET A 414 11.63 2.67 -22.45
C MET A 414 11.78 2.99 -23.93
N ASN A 415 11.14 4.06 -24.41
CA ASN A 415 11.23 4.48 -25.82
C ASN A 415 12.64 4.98 -26.21
N GLN A 416 13.54 5.15 -25.23
CA GLN A 416 14.93 5.56 -25.42
C GLN A 416 15.93 4.39 -25.42
N GLN A 417 15.50 3.15 -25.17
CA GLN A 417 16.35 1.95 -25.18
C GLN A 417 16.07 1.06 -26.39
N GLU A 418 17.10 0.80 -27.21
CA GLU A 418 16.99 -0.02 -28.44
C GLU A 418 16.69 -1.52 -28.18
N SER A 419 16.81 -2.03 -26.95
CA SER A 419 16.34 -3.38 -26.59
C SER A 419 15.95 -3.52 -25.11
N ALA A 420 14.64 -3.51 -24.83
CA ALA A 420 14.10 -3.84 -23.52
C ALA A 420 13.97 -5.37 -23.34
N SER A 421 14.41 -5.89 -22.19
CA SER A 421 14.23 -7.31 -21.82
C SER A 421 12.75 -7.68 -21.66
N LEU A 422 12.43 -8.97 -21.79
CA LEU A 422 11.06 -9.48 -21.59
C LEU A 422 10.47 -9.05 -20.24
N LEU A 423 11.25 -9.15 -19.16
CA LEU A 423 10.82 -8.73 -17.83
C LEU A 423 10.50 -7.23 -17.74
N GLN A 424 11.27 -6.38 -18.41
CA GLN A 424 11.00 -4.94 -18.47
C GLN A 424 9.70 -4.64 -19.23
N LYS A 425 9.48 -5.30 -20.39
CA LYS A 425 8.23 -5.17 -21.16
C LYS A 425 7.03 -5.60 -20.32
N VAL A 426 7.13 -6.74 -19.64
CA VAL A 426 6.07 -7.25 -18.76
C VAL A 426 5.75 -6.25 -17.66
N ARG A 427 6.75 -5.80 -16.89
CA ARG A 427 6.52 -4.84 -15.79
C ARG A 427 5.94 -3.51 -16.27
N ALA A 428 6.34 -3.03 -17.43
CA ALA A 428 5.81 -1.81 -18.01
C ALA A 428 4.34 -1.94 -18.41
N MET A 429 3.99 -3.01 -19.12
CA MET A 429 2.60 -3.33 -19.47
C MET A 429 1.74 -3.42 -18.22
N GLN A 430 2.24 -4.11 -17.19
CA GLN A 430 1.56 -4.21 -15.90
C GLN A 430 1.34 -2.83 -15.27
N SER A 431 2.36 -1.96 -15.19
CA SER A 431 2.25 -0.59 -14.64
C SER A 431 1.19 0.24 -15.37
N ILE A 432 1.18 0.19 -16.71
CA ILE A 432 0.21 0.92 -17.55
C ILE A 432 -1.21 0.38 -17.32
N ALA A 433 -1.37 -0.95 -17.28
CA ALA A 433 -2.67 -1.57 -17.02
C ALA A 433 -3.19 -1.25 -15.60
N GLN A 434 -2.33 -1.21 -14.59
CA GLN A 434 -2.73 -0.84 -13.22
C GLN A 434 -3.18 0.63 -13.14
N GLN A 435 -2.55 1.53 -13.89
CA GLN A 435 -3.01 2.92 -13.98
C GLN A 435 -4.36 3.04 -14.69
N MET A 436 -4.53 2.32 -15.79
CA MET A 436 -5.81 2.24 -16.48
C MET A 436 -6.93 1.88 -15.49
N PHE A 437 -6.68 0.92 -14.58
CA PHE A 437 -7.63 0.58 -13.52
C PHE A 437 -7.85 1.66 -12.48
N LEU A 438 -6.80 2.35 -12.02
CA LEU A 438 -6.94 3.48 -11.10
C LEU A 438 -7.87 4.55 -11.70
N GLU A 439 -7.65 4.89 -12.96
CA GLU A 439 -8.47 5.88 -13.67
C GLU A 439 -9.91 5.40 -13.89
N MET A 440 -10.10 4.13 -14.25
CA MET A 440 -11.43 3.52 -14.38
C MET A 440 -12.19 3.45 -13.05
N ALA A 441 -11.50 3.16 -11.94
CA ALA A 441 -12.09 3.08 -10.61
C ALA A 441 -12.47 4.47 -10.07
N MET A 442 -11.69 5.50 -10.39
CA MET A 442 -11.95 6.87 -9.94
C MET A 442 -12.88 7.66 -10.89
N ALA A 443 -13.12 7.18 -12.12
CA ALA A 443 -14.02 7.80 -13.11
C ALA A 443 -13.69 9.27 -13.47
N LYS A 444 -12.43 9.70 -13.38
CA LYS A 444 -12.02 11.12 -13.49
C LYS A 444 -11.37 11.55 -14.81
N THR A 445 -10.92 10.62 -15.65
CA THR A 445 -10.16 10.96 -16.87
C THR A 445 -10.71 10.23 -18.10
N ASN A 446 -10.61 10.89 -19.26
CA ASN A 446 -10.83 10.27 -20.57
C ASN A 446 -9.54 9.62 -21.12
N GLU A 447 -8.52 9.42 -20.28
CA GLU A 447 -7.17 9.00 -20.66
C GLU A 447 -6.96 7.48 -20.57
N SER A 448 -7.88 6.72 -19.95
CA SER A 448 -7.84 5.24 -19.85
C SER A 448 -7.67 4.56 -21.20
N SER A 449 -8.14 5.26 -22.22
CA SER A 449 -8.02 5.00 -23.63
C SER A 449 -6.60 4.80 -24.15
N MET A 450 -5.74 5.77 -23.85
CA MET A 450 -4.35 5.78 -24.28
C MET A 450 -3.56 4.70 -23.55
N HIS A 451 -3.91 4.44 -22.29
CA HIS A 451 -3.32 3.38 -21.49
C HIS A 451 -3.65 1.99 -22.05
N LEU A 452 -4.90 1.74 -22.47
CA LEU A 452 -5.26 0.47 -23.11
C LEU A 452 -4.47 0.26 -24.41
N ALA A 453 -4.44 1.26 -25.30
CA ALA A 453 -3.69 1.17 -26.55
C ALA A 453 -2.19 0.90 -26.30
N ALA A 454 -1.58 1.61 -25.35
CA ALA A 454 -0.18 1.42 -25.00
C ALA A 454 0.09 0.03 -24.38
N ALA A 455 -0.75 -0.42 -23.45
CA ALA A 455 -0.62 -1.74 -22.85
C ALA A 455 -0.81 -2.86 -23.87
N THR A 456 -1.81 -2.74 -24.76
CA THR A 456 -2.08 -3.68 -25.86
C THR A 456 -0.91 -3.75 -26.85
N SER A 457 -0.25 -2.61 -27.14
CA SER A 457 0.95 -2.61 -27.98
C SER A 457 2.10 -3.41 -27.35
N ILE A 458 2.37 -3.21 -26.05
CA ILE A 458 3.43 -3.97 -25.35
C ILE A 458 3.04 -5.45 -25.21
N PHE A 459 1.76 -5.73 -24.99
CA PHE A 459 1.21 -7.09 -24.96
C PHE A 459 1.52 -7.82 -26.27
N GLU A 460 1.27 -7.19 -27.43
CA GLU A 460 1.59 -7.78 -28.73
C GLU A 460 3.10 -7.99 -28.88
N ASP A 461 3.94 -7.03 -28.52
CA ASP A 461 5.39 -7.16 -28.58
C ASP A 461 5.92 -8.36 -27.77
N ILE A 462 5.30 -8.63 -26.61
CA ILE A 462 5.62 -9.82 -25.78
C ILE A 462 5.22 -11.10 -26.53
N LEU A 463 4.02 -11.13 -27.13
CA LEU A 463 3.53 -12.30 -27.87
C LEU A 463 4.34 -12.58 -29.14
N GLN A 464 4.73 -11.56 -29.89
CA GLN A 464 5.51 -11.74 -31.13
C GLN A 464 6.86 -12.40 -30.85
N ALA A 465 7.52 -12.10 -29.73
CA ALA A 465 8.76 -12.74 -29.32
C ALA A 465 8.61 -14.25 -29.00
N SER A 466 7.38 -14.68 -28.73
CA SER A 466 7.06 -16.05 -28.33
C SER A 466 6.61 -16.97 -29.46
N LYS A 467 6.41 -16.44 -30.67
CA LYS A 467 5.87 -17.20 -31.79
C LYS A 467 6.75 -18.40 -32.16
N VAL A 468 6.10 -19.54 -32.36
CA VAL A 468 6.70 -20.77 -32.90
C VAL A 468 5.72 -21.32 -33.93
N ASN A 469 6.14 -21.45 -35.20
CA ASN A 469 5.28 -21.90 -36.31
C ASN A 469 3.97 -21.09 -36.43
N ASP A 470 4.08 -19.76 -36.39
CA ASP A 470 2.96 -18.81 -36.45
C ASP A 470 1.91 -18.87 -35.33
N ARG A 471 2.09 -19.75 -34.33
CA ARG A 471 1.26 -19.80 -33.13
C ARG A 471 1.97 -19.23 -31.91
N ILE A 472 1.19 -18.70 -30.98
CA ILE A 472 1.71 -18.22 -29.70
C ILE A 472 2.08 -19.41 -28.80
N ASN A 473 3.30 -19.41 -28.27
CA ASN A 473 3.73 -20.40 -27.28
C ASN A 473 3.85 -19.75 -25.90
N MET A 474 2.76 -19.77 -25.13
CA MET A 474 2.73 -19.17 -23.80
C MET A 474 3.77 -19.81 -22.87
N THR A 475 3.95 -21.14 -22.95
CA THR A 475 4.94 -21.87 -22.13
C THR A 475 6.36 -21.34 -22.31
N LYS A 476 6.73 -20.90 -23.52
CA LYS A 476 8.02 -20.26 -23.82
C LYS A 476 8.18 -18.94 -23.06
N ILE A 477 7.17 -18.07 -23.10
CA ILE A 477 7.17 -16.79 -22.35
C ILE A 477 7.33 -17.06 -20.85
N MET A 478 6.57 -18.01 -20.34
CA MET A 478 6.58 -18.35 -18.92
C MET A 478 7.95 -18.87 -18.47
N ALA A 479 8.59 -19.72 -19.28
CA ALA A 479 9.91 -20.27 -18.98
C ALA A 479 11.04 -19.23 -19.05
N GLU A 480 10.92 -18.23 -19.94
CA GLU A 480 11.88 -17.14 -20.08
C GLU A 480 11.77 -16.11 -18.95
N LEU A 481 10.56 -15.84 -18.45
CA LEU A 481 10.33 -14.92 -17.34
C LEU A 481 10.96 -15.40 -16.04
N GLU A 482 10.70 -16.66 -15.67
CA GLU A 482 11.29 -17.26 -14.48
C GLU A 482 11.51 -18.76 -14.69
N ARG A 483 12.67 -19.28 -14.25
CA ARG A 483 13.00 -20.71 -14.38
C ARG A 483 11.91 -21.57 -13.70
N PRO A 484 11.32 -22.55 -14.40
CA PRO A 484 10.33 -23.43 -13.80
C PRO A 484 10.96 -24.25 -12.68
N SER A 485 10.37 -24.22 -11.49
CA SER A 485 10.70 -25.16 -10.41
C SER A 485 9.91 -26.44 -10.68
N TRP A 486 10.52 -27.43 -11.35
CA TRP A 486 9.91 -28.74 -11.54
C TRP A 486 9.77 -29.43 -10.19
N VAL A 487 8.54 -29.57 -9.69
CA VAL A 487 8.22 -30.52 -8.62
C VAL A 487 7.48 -31.68 -9.28
N PRO A 488 8.07 -32.89 -9.34
CA PRO A 488 7.40 -34.06 -9.90
C PRO A 488 6.44 -34.60 -8.84
N LEU A 489 5.27 -34.00 -8.71
CA LEU A 489 4.14 -34.61 -8.00
C LEU A 489 3.02 -34.83 -9.02
N SER A 490 2.63 -36.08 -9.13
CA SER A 490 1.63 -36.62 -10.05
C SER A 490 0.41 -35.71 -10.22
N ASN A 491 0.06 -35.44 -11.47
CA ASN A 491 -1.02 -34.59 -11.99
C ASN A 491 -0.63 -33.12 -12.23
N GLN A 492 0.03 -32.91 -13.37
CA GLN A 492 -0.19 -31.82 -14.32
C GLN A 492 -0.88 -30.57 -13.70
N ARG A 493 -0.19 -29.69 -12.98
CA ARG A 493 -0.61 -28.28 -12.77
C ARG A 493 0.64 -27.43 -12.52
N PRO A 494 0.98 -26.46 -13.40
CA PRO A 494 2.13 -25.59 -13.16
C PRO A 494 1.90 -24.69 -11.94
N VAL A 495 2.87 -24.63 -11.04
CA VAL A 495 2.94 -23.66 -9.94
C VAL A 495 3.56 -22.38 -10.49
N TRP A 496 2.75 -21.32 -10.62
CA TRP A 496 3.21 -20.04 -11.17
C TRP A 496 3.92 -19.20 -10.11
N LYS A 497 5.08 -18.64 -10.48
CA LYS A 497 5.81 -17.68 -9.65
C LYS A 497 5.27 -16.25 -9.83
N THR A 498 5.83 -15.27 -9.11
CA THR A 498 5.31 -13.89 -9.05
C THR A 498 5.10 -13.28 -10.44
N GLU A 499 6.13 -13.22 -11.28
CA GLU A 499 6.03 -12.54 -12.59
C GLU A 499 5.12 -13.30 -13.56
N GLN A 500 5.12 -14.63 -13.46
CA GLN A 500 4.27 -15.53 -14.23
C GLN A 500 2.78 -15.35 -13.89
N ALA A 501 2.43 -15.37 -12.60
CA ALA A 501 1.05 -15.19 -12.14
C ALA A 501 0.53 -13.80 -12.49
N ALA A 502 1.36 -12.77 -12.32
CA ALA A 502 1.02 -11.40 -12.68
C ALA A 502 0.82 -11.23 -14.19
N LEU A 503 1.71 -11.79 -15.03
CA LEU A 503 1.54 -11.75 -16.49
C LEU A 503 0.19 -12.33 -16.92
N ARG A 504 -0.15 -13.54 -16.42
CA ARG A 504 -1.42 -14.20 -16.74
C ARG A 504 -2.61 -13.34 -16.34
N PHE A 505 -2.56 -12.75 -15.15
CA PHE A 505 -3.60 -11.85 -14.66
C PHE A 505 -3.80 -10.65 -15.59
N TYR A 506 -2.73 -9.90 -15.88
CA TYR A 506 -2.84 -8.72 -16.74
C TYR A 506 -3.18 -9.06 -18.20
N PHE A 507 -2.77 -10.24 -18.70
CA PHE A 507 -3.21 -10.70 -20.01
C PHE A 507 -4.71 -10.94 -20.07
N ALA A 508 -5.27 -11.65 -19.10
CA ALA A 508 -6.71 -11.90 -19.03
C ALA A 508 -7.50 -10.57 -18.92
N ILE A 509 -7.01 -9.65 -18.11
CA ILE A 509 -7.59 -8.32 -18.01
C ILE A 509 -7.59 -7.56 -19.34
N LEU A 510 -6.46 -7.53 -20.05
CA LEU A 510 -6.32 -6.73 -21.27
C LEU A 510 -7.16 -7.32 -22.40
N LEU A 511 -7.27 -8.64 -22.49
CA LEU A 511 -8.20 -9.32 -23.40
C LEU A 511 -9.65 -8.92 -23.11
N TRP A 512 -10.06 -8.94 -21.85
CA TRP A 512 -11.41 -8.49 -21.44
C TRP A 512 -11.65 -7.01 -21.78
N ALA A 513 -10.69 -6.14 -21.48
CA ALA A 513 -10.79 -4.71 -21.74
C ALA A 513 -10.88 -4.39 -23.24
N ASP A 514 -10.10 -5.07 -24.09
CA ASP A 514 -10.15 -4.96 -25.55
C ASP A 514 -11.52 -5.36 -26.12
N ILE A 515 -12.09 -6.47 -25.63
CA ILE A 515 -13.42 -6.94 -26.04
C ILE A 515 -14.51 -5.93 -25.66
N VAL A 516 -14.57 -5.55 -24.39
CA VAL A 516 -15.63 -4.67 -23.87
C VAL A 516 -15.56 -3.30 -24.53
N SER A 517 -14.36 -2.72 -24.65
CA SER A 517 -14.18 -1.41 -25.29
C SER A 517 -14.63 -1.41 -26.74
N SER A 518 -14.29 -2.46 -27.50
CA SER A 518 -14.65 -2.60 -28.92
C SER A 518 -16.15 -2.55 -29.19
N THR A 519 -16.99 -3.05 -28.26
CA THR A 519 -18.46 -2.96 -28.40
C THR A 519 -18.97 -1.53 -28.43
N SER A 520 -18.33 -0.64 -27.66
CA SER A 520 -18.77 0.75 -27.51
C SER A 520 -18.12 1.67 -28.54
N LEU A 521 -16.94 1.28 -29.01
CA LEU A 521 -16.21 1.97 -30.08
C LEU A 521 -16.66 1.58 -31.48
N GLN A 522 -17.44 0.50 -31.59
CA GLN A 522 -17.77 -0.13 -32.87
C GLN A 522 -16.53 -0.44 -33.69
N THR A 523 -15.56 -1.11 -33.05
CA THR A 523 -14.33 -1.57 -33.68
C THR A 523 -14.23 -3.08 -33.59
N VAL A 524 -13.44 -3.68 -34.48
CA VAL A 524 -13.05 -5.08 -34.31
C VAL A 524 -12.06 -5.16 -33.14
N PRO A 525 -12.23 -6.07 -32.17
CA PRO A 525 -11.27 -6.24 -31.08
C PRO A 525 -9.86 -6.51 -31.62
N HIS A 526 -8.89 -5.73 -31.14
CA HIS A 526 -7.54 -5.72 -31.68
C HIS A 526 -6.81 -7.05 -31.41
N LEU A 527 -7.08 -7.65 -30.25
CA LEU A 527 -6.47 -8.89 -29.81
C LEU A 527 -7.18 -10.15 -30.32
N ARG A 528 -8.24 -10.00 -31.12
CA ARG A 528 -9.07 -11.12 -31.64
C ARG A 528 -8.30 -12.27 -32.24
N LYS A 529 -7.23 -11.96 -32.99
CA LYS A 529 -6.37 -12.95 -33.66
C LYS A 529 -5.64 -13.91 -32.71
N TYR A 530 -5.53 -13.57 -31.42
CA TYR A 530 -4.81 -14.36 -30.42
C TYR A 530 -5.71 -15.25 -29.55
N TYR A 531 -7.04 -15.12 -29.63
CA TYR A 531 -7.95 -15.89 -28.76
C TYR A 531 -7.75 -17.41 -28.85
N PRO A 532 -7.56 -18.02 -30.05
CA PRO A 532 -7.36 -19.47 -30.17
C PRO A 532 -6.14 -20.01 -29.43
N ASP A 533 -5.12 -19.17 -29.24
CA ASP A 533 -3.86 -19.57 -28.59
C ASP A 533 -3.76 -19.09 -27.13
N LEU A 534 -4.73 -18.30 -26.64
CA LEU A 534 -4.66 -17.68 -25.31
C LEU A 534 -5.85 -18.00 -24.40
N ILE A 535 -7.06 -18.17 -24.95
CA ILE A 535 -8.29 -18.37 -24.18
C ILE A 535 -8.66 -19.84 -24.21
N SER A 536 -9.00 -20.42 -23.06
CA SER A 536 -9.45 -21.80 -23.00
C SER A 536 -10.79 -22.00 -23.71
N HIS A 537 -10.88 -23.05 -24.52
CA HIS A 537 -12.09 -23.48 -25.24
C HIS A 537 -12.76 -24.71 -24.62
N ASP A 538 -12.18 -25.28 -23.56
CA ASP A 538 -12.65 -26.51 -22.94
C ASP A 538 -13.52 -26.20 -21.71
N TYR A 539 -14.81 -26.55 -21.80
CA TYR A 539 -15.83 -26.19 -20.81
C TYR A 539 -15.68 -27.02 -19.53
N GLY A 540 -15.07 -26.45 -18.49
CA GLY A 540 -15.00 -27.09 -17.16
C GLY A 540 -14.03 -28.27 -17.05
N SER A 541 -13.18 -28.49 -18.05
CA SER A 541 -12.10 -29.46 -17.98
C SER A 541 -10.99 -29.01 -17.02
N THR A 542 -10.40 -29.98 -16.32
CA THR A 542 -9.21 -29.73 -15.48
C THR A 542 -7.92 -29.71 -16.30
N ALA A 543 -8.01 -29.74 -17.64
CA ALA A 543 -6.88 -29.88 -18.54
C ALA A 543 -5.92 -28.69 -18.50
N THR A 544 -4.65 -29.05 -18.66
CA THR A 544 -3.45 -28.27 -18.35
C THR A 544 -2.88 -27.47 -19.50
N ASP A 545 -3.72 -26.96 -20.39
CA ASP A 545 -3.23 -26.47 -21.68
C ASP A 545 -2.52 -25.10 -21.60
N GLY A 546 -2.24 -24.60 -20.38
CA GLY A 546 -1.55 -23.32 -20.17
C GLY A 546 -2.39 -22.09 -20.57
N LEU A 547 -3.53 -22.27 -21.24
CA LEU A 547 -4.46 -21.23 -21.65
C LEU A 547 -5.10 -20.51 -20.44
N LEU A 548 -5.66 -19.33 -20.70
CA LEU A 548 -6.35 -18.50 -19.73
C LEU A 548 -7.81 -18.95 -19.63
N ARG A 549 -8.19 -19.39 -18.43
CA ARG A 549 -9.58 -19.65 -18.05
C ARG A 549 -10.19 -18.35 -17.56
N MET A 550 -10.85 -17.62 -18.45
CA MET A 550 -11.28 -16.23 -18.22
C MET A 550 -12.21 -16.09 -17.01
N GLU A 551 -12.99 -17.13 -16.70
CA GLU A 551 -13.87 -17.18 -15.53
C GLU A 551 -13.10 -17.06 -14.20
N GLU A 552 -11.82 -17.47 -14.16
CA GLU A 552 -10.94 -17.33 -12.99
C GLU A 552 -10.41 -15.90 -12.78
N TYR A 553 -10.57 -15.00 -13.77
CA TYR A 553 -10.02 -13.64 -13.72
C TYR A 553 -11.12 -12.58 -13.74
N VAL A 554 -12.09 -12.72 -14.64
CA VAL A 554 -13.14 -11.72 -14.90
C VAL A 554 -14.56 -12.27 -14.66
N GLY A 555 -14.69 -13.53 -14.25
CA GLY A 555 -15.98 -14.16 -13.91
C GLY A 555 -16.82 -14.63 -15.09
N CYS A 556 -16.34 -14.41 -16.31
CA CYS A 556 -17.01 -14.83 -17.54
C CYS A 556 -16.18 -15.91 -18.23
N GLU A 557 -16.80 -17.04 -18.54
CA GLU A 557 -16.17 -18.09 -19.36
C GLU A 557 -15.80 -17.57 -20.75
N GLY A 558 -14.72 -18.12 -21.32
CA GLY A 558 -14.11 -17.61 -22.55
C GLY A 558 -15.06 -17.60 -23.76
N TRP A 559 -15.95 -18.58 -23.88
CA TRP A 559 -16.91 -18.68 -24.99
C TRP A 559 -17.86 -17.48 -25.08
N ALA A 560 -18.32 -16.96 -23.94
CA ALA A 560 -19.22 -15.82 -23.90
C ALA A 560 -18.48 -14.53 -24.27
N LEU A 561 -17.24 -14.36 -23.80
CA LEU A 561 -16.40 -13.22 -24.20
C LEU A 561 -16.06 -13.24 -25.69
N ILE A 562 -15.73 -14.43 -26.23
CA ILE A 562 -15.48 -14.60 -27.67
C ILE A 562 -16.77 -14.30 -28.45
N ALA A 563 -17.94 -14.74 -28.01
CA ALA A 563 -19.21 -14.42 -28.67
C ALA A 563 -19.49 -12.90 -28.71
N ILE A 564 -19.17 -12.16 -27.64
CA ILE A 564 -19.26 -10.69 -27.62
C ILE A 564 -18.29 -10.08 -28.63
N ALA A 565 -17.05 -10.56 -28.68
CA ALA A 565 -16.03 -10.11 -29.61
C ALA A 565 -16.41 -10.37 -31.08
N GLU A 566 -16.96 -11.55 -31.38
CA GLU A 566 -17.50 -11.90 -32.69
C GLU A 566 -18.72 -11.06 -33.05
N THR A 567 -19.55 -10.71 -32.07
CA THR A 567 -20.69 -9.81 -32.27
C THR A 567 -20.23 -8.40 -32.61
N ALA A 568 -19.19 -7.88 -31.94
CA ALA A 568 -18.59 -6.58 -32.28
C ALA A 568 -17.98 -6.59 -33.70
N ALA A 569 -17.30 -7.67 -34.09
CA ALA A 569 -16.79 -7.83 -35.45
C ALA A 569 -17.91 -7.94 -36.49
N LEU A 570 -19.03 -8.60 -36.15
CA LEU A 570 -20.23 -8.69 -36.97
C LEU A 570 -20.90 -7.32 -37.15
N ASP A 571 -20.94 -6.47 -36.12
CA ASP A 571 -21.46 -5.10 -36.19
C ASP A 571 -20.66 -4.27 -37.21
N VAL A 572 -19.32 -4.26 -37.08
CA VAL A 572 -18.43 -3.55 -38.03
C VAL A 572 -18.62 -4.06 -39.46
N TRP A 573 -18.63 -5.38 -39.64
CA TRP A 573 -18.85 -5.97 -40.97
C TRP A 573 -20.22 -5.60 -41.56
N LYS A 574 -21.28 -5.64 -40.75
CA LYS A 574 -22.64 -5.29 -41.19
C LYS A 574 -22.70 -3.83 -41.65
N GLN A 575 -22.11 -2.92 -40.88
CA GLN A 575 -22.05 -1.49 -41.21
C GLN A 575 -21.25 -1.24 -42.50
N GLU A 576 -20.10 -1.91 -42.66
CA GLU A 576 -19.28 -1.80 -43.87
C GLU A 576 -20.01 -2.31 -45.12
N GLU A 577 -20.68 -3.45 -45.04
CA GLU A 577 -21.44 -4.00 -46.16
C GLU A 577 -22.72 -3.20 -46.44
N GLN A 578 -23.40 -2.66 -45.43
CA GLN A 578 -24.50 -1.71 -45.61
C GLN A 578 -24.04 -0.44 -46.33
N ARG A 579 -22.96 0.18 -45.86
CA ARG A 579 -22.39 1.39 -46.48
C ARG A 579 -21.97 1.15 -47.93
N ASN A 580 -21.47 -0.06 -48.23
CA ASN A 580 -21.07 -0.45 -49.57
C ASN A 580 -22.23 -0.96 -50.44
N GLY A 581 -23.46 -1.04 -49.91
CA GLY A 581 -24.63 -1.56 -50.65
C GLY A 581 -24.56 -3.05 -50.98
N ARG A 582 -23.79 -3.83 -50.22
CA ARG A 582 -23.50 -5.25 -50.46
C ARG A 582 -24.01 -6.20 -49.35
N LEU A 583 -24.76 -5.68 -48.37
CA LEU A 583 -25.27 -6.50 -47.28
C LEU A 583 -26.09 -7.67 -47.83
N ASN A 584 -25.69 -8.87 -47.45
CA ASN A 584 -26.37 -10.11 -47.79
C ASN A 584 -27.02 -10.68 -46.52
N ASP A 585 -28.36 -10.76 -46.54
CA ASP A 585 -29.16 -11.24 -45.41
C ASP A 585 -28.84 -12.70 -45.05
N GLU A 586 -28.58 -13.57 -46.03
CA GLU A 586 -28.18 -14.97 -45.78
C GLU A 586 -26.82 -15.04 -45.06
N ALA A 587 -25.87 -14.19 -45.47
CA ALA A 587 -24.56 -14.11 -44.83
C ALA A 587 -24.62 -13.51 -43.41
N LEU A 588 -25.57 -12.59 -43.16
CA LEU A 588 -25.85 -12.05 -41.83
C LEU A 588 -26.50 -13.12 -40.93
N VAL A 589 -27.52 -13.82 -41.42
CA VAL A 589 -28.22 -14.89 -40.70
C VAL A 589 -27.24 -16.01 -40.35
N LYS A 590 -26.41 -16.48 -41.29
CA LYS A 590 -25.43 -17.54 -41.03
C LYS A 590 -24.42 -17.18 -39.94
N ARG A 591 -23.93 -15.92 -39.92
CA ARG A 591 -23.01 -15.45 -38.87
C ARG A 591 -23.70 -15.33 -37.53
N LYS A 592 -24.94 -14.82 -37.51
CA LYS A 592 -25.78 -14.76 -36.32
C LYS A 592 -25.99 -16.15 -35.72
N GLU A 593 -26.47 -17.11 -36.51
CA GLU A 593 -26.73 -18.49 -36.07
C GLU A 593 -25.50 -19.16 -35.49
N HIS A 594 -24.31 -18.89 -36.05
CA HIS A 594 -23.05 -19.40 -35.50
C HIS A 594 -22.79 -18.87 -34.08
N ILE A 595 -22.93 -17.56 -33.86
CA ILE A 595 -22.70 -16.95 -32.54
C ILE A 595 -23.80 -17.36 -31.55
N GLU A 596 -25.07 -17.40 -31.98
CA GLU A 596 -26.18 -17.88 -31.15
C GLU A 596 -25.98 -19.34 -30.72
N GLY A 597 -25.52 -20.20 -31.62
CA GLY A 597 -25.21 -21.60 -31.31
C GLY A 597 -24.15 -21.74 -30.22
N VAL A 598 -23.06 -20.96 -30.31
CA VAL A 598 -22.01 -20.93 -29.27
C VAL A 598 -22.57 -20.51 -27.91
N LEU A 599 -23.42 -19.48 -27.88
CA LEU A 599 -24.03 -19.00 -26.63
C LEU A 599 -24.99 -20.05 -26.03
N GLN A 600 -25.83 -20.68 -26.85
CA GLN A 600 -26.80 -21.69 -26.40
C GLN A 600 -26.12 -22.96 -25.90
N ASP A 601 -25.11 -23.46 -26.62
CA ASP A 601 -24.37 -24.65 -26.23
C ASP A 601 -23.54 -24.39 -24.97
N GLY A 602 -22.94 -23.20 -24.84
CA GLY A 602 -22.22 -22.75 -23.64
C GLY A 602 -23.12 -22.70 -22.40
N LEU A 603 -24.31 -22.09 -22.52
CA LEU A 603 -25.31 -22.04 -21.45
C LEU A 603 -25.78 -23.45 -21.04
N ARG A 604 -26.13 -24.30 -22.01
CA ARG A 604 -26.57 -25.68 -21.74
C ARG A 604 -25.50 -26.47 -20.99
N SER A 605 -24.25 -26.38 -21.45
CA SER A 605 -23.12 -27.06 -20.82
C SER A 605 -22.88 -26.55 -19.40
N LEU A 606 -23.04 -25.24 -19.15
CA LEU A 606 -22.91 -24.64 -17.82
C LEU A 606 -23.99 -25.15 -16.86
N ASP A 607 -25.24 -25.29 -17.32
CA ASP A 607 -26.35 -25.82 -16.53
C ASP A 607 -26.16 -27.30 -16.16
N GLU A 608 -25.66 -28.12 -17.10
CA GLU A 608 -25.30 -29.52 -16.86
C GLU A 608 -24.19 -29.64 -15.80
N ARG A 609 -23.17 -28.77 -15.85
CA ARG A 609 -22.09 -28.74 -14.84
C ARG A 609 -22.60 -28.34 -13.45
N CYS A 610 -23.47 -27.33 -13.37
CA CYS A 610 -24.06 -26.91 -12.10
C CYS A 610 -24.86 -28.04 -11.44
N SER A 611 -25.61 -28.81 -12.24
CA SER A 611 -26.45 -29.91 -11.75
C SER A 611 -25.65 -31.13 -11.27
N THR A 612 -24.48 -31.39 -11.86
CA THR A 612 -23.66 -32.57 -11.53
C THR A 612 -22.74 -32.36 -10.32
N GLN A 613 -22.37 -31.12 -10.00
CA GLN A 613 -21.42 -30.81 -8.93
C GLN A 613 -21.98 -31.03 -7.51
N GLU A 614 -23.31 -31.05 -7.34
CA GLU A 614 -23.98 -31.32 -6.06
C GLU A 614 -23.82 -32.78 -5.57
N THR A 615 -23.39 -33.71 -6.43
CA THR A 615 -23.46 -35.16 -6.14
C THR A 615 -22.11 -35.88 -5.98
N GLN A 616 -20.96 -35.22 -6.17
CA GLN A 616 -19.65 -35.90 -6.10
C GLN A 616 -19.03 -35.94 -4.68
N PRO A 617 -18.66 -37.13 -4.14
CA PRO A 617 -17.96 -37.24 -2.86
C PRO A 617 -16.54 -36.65 -2.96
N GLN A 618 -16.27 -35.65 -2.13
CA GLN A 618 -15.04 -34.87 -2.19
C GLN A 618 -13.87 -35.59 -1.52
N ARG A 619 -12.75 -35.76 -2.24
CA ARG A 619 -11.48 -36.17 -1.61
C ARG A 619 -10.87 -34.98 -0.88
N ILE A 620 -10.41 -35.17 0.36
CA ILE A 620 -9.81 -34.11 1.21
C ILE A 620 -8.74 -33.31 0.47
N ILE A 621 -7.91 -33.98 -0.35
CA ILE A 621 -6.82 -33.33 -1.09
C ILE A 621 -7.30 -32.36 -2.17
N GLN A 622 -8.51 -32.55 -2.72
CA GLN A 622 -9.06 -31.68 -3.77
C GLN A 622 -9.44 -30.29 -3.24
N SER A 623 -9.60 -30.12 -1.92
CA SER A 623 -9.87 -28.81 -1.30
C SER A 623 -8.72 -27.82 -1.49
N PHE A 624 -7.46 -28.28 -1.54
CA PHE A 624 -6.27 -27.45 -1.75
C PHE A 624 -6.11 -26.92 -3.19
N TYR A 625 -6.83 -27.51 -4.15
CA TYR A 625 -6.82 -27.13 -5.56
C TYR A 625 -8.02 -26.24 -5.94
N ARG A 626 -8.90 -25.90 -4.99
CA ARG A 626 -10.10 -25.08 -5.19
C ARG A 626 -9.93 -23.70 -4.56
N SER A 627 -10.78 -22.76 -4.99
CA SER A 627 -10.91 -21.45 -4.34
C SER A 627 -11.32 -21.62 -2.88
N SER A 628 -10.86 -20.72 -2.01
CA SER A 628 -11.19 -20.71 -0.59
C SER A 628 -12.65 -20.36 -0.29
N ASP A 629 -13.39 -19.83 -1.28
CA ASP A 629 -14.83 -19.56 -1.18
C ASP A 629 -15.64 -20.76 -1.75
N PRO A 630 -16.41 -21.48 -0.91
CA PRO A 630 -17.25 -22.59 -1.36
C PRO A 630 -18.31 -22.19 -2.39
N ARG A 631 -18.73 -20.93 -2.41
CA ARG A 631 -19.71 -20.38 -3.36
C ARG A 631 -19.07 -19.79 -4.62
N HIS A 632 -17.75 -19.85 -4.75
CA HIS A 632 -17.02 -19.22 -5.85
C HIS A 632 -17.48 -19.72 -7.23
N PHE A 633 -17.69 -21.03 -7.37
CA PHE A 633 -18.19 -21.62 -8.60
C PHE A 633 -19.60 -21.11 -8.94
N ILE A 634 -20.50 -21.02 -7.96
CA ILE A 634 -21.87 -20.52 -8.16
C ILE A 634 -21.84 -19.07 -8.63
N LYS A 635 -20.98 -18.24 -8.02
CA LYS A 635 -20.77 -16.84 -8.44
C LYS A 635 -20.24 -16.75 -9.87
N GLN A 636 -19.26 -17.57 -10.25
CA GLN A 636 -18.71 -17.62 -11.62
C GLN A 636 -19.76 -18.07 -12.65
N ALA A 637 -20.55 -19.09 -12.31
CA ALA A 637 -21.61 -19.59 -13.18
C ALA A 637 -22.71 -18.54 -13.37
N ALA A 638 -23.16 -17.88 -12.30
CA ALA A 638 -24.14 -16.80 -12.38
C ALA A 638 -23.62 -15.61 -13.20
N ALA A 639 -22.37 -15.21 -12.97
CA ALA A 639 -21.73 -14.15 -13.76
C ALA A 639 -21.63 -14.52 -15.25
N SER A 640 -21.22 -15.75 -15.57
CA SER A 640 -21.15 -16.21 -16.96
C SER A 640 -22.53 -16.21 -17.64
N ARG A 641 -23.62 -16.56 -16.93
CA ARG A 641 -25.00 -16.42 -17.43
C ARG A 641 -25.36 -14.96 -17.69
N ILE A 642 -25.04 -14.05 -16.77
CA ILE A 642 -25.27 -12.61 -16.94
C ILE A 642 -24.59 -12.10 -18.22
N TRP A 643 -23.32 -12.45 -18.43
CA TRP A 643 -22.57 -12.07 -19.63
C TRP A 643 -23.16 -12.67 -20.91
N ALA A 644 -23.58 -13.94 -20.87
CA ALA A 644 -24.17 -14.62 -22.02
C ALA A 644 -25.52 -14.01 -22.45
N HIS A 645 -26.41 -13.71 -21.49
CA HIS A 645 -27.68 -13.04 -21.81
C HIS A 645 -27.47 -11.62 -22.33
N ALA A 646 -26.50 -10.87 -21.78
CA ALA A 646 -26.14 -9.58 -22.35
C ALA A 646 -25.56 -9.71 -23.78
N ALA A 647 -24.78 -10.76 -24.05
CA ALA A 647 -24.29 -11.05 -25.40
C ALA A 647 -25.46 -11.36 -26.37
N GLN A 648 -26.49 -12.09 -25.94
CA GLN A 648 -27.70 -12.35 -26.72
C GLN A 648 -28.43 -11.05 -27.06
N ILE A 649 -28.59 -10.14 -26.09
CA ILE A 649 -29.19 -8.81 -26.31
C ILE A 649 -28.36 -8.01 -27.33
N TYR A 650 -27.04 -7.99 -27.17
CA TYR A 650 -26.16 -7.26 -28.08
C TYR A 650 -26.23 -7.81 -29.51
N LEU A 651 -26.19 -9.14 -29.67
CA LEU A 651 -26.32 -9.81 -30.97
C LEU A 651 -27.68 -9.58 -31.62
N ALA A 652 -28.77 -9.63 -30.84
CA ALA A 652 -30.10 -9.30 -31.32
C ALA A 652 -30.17 -7.84 -31.80
N THR A 653 -29.58 -6.91 -31.05
CA THR A 653 -29.54 -5.49 -31.42
C THR A 653 -28.75 -5.27 -32.72
N VAL A 654 -27.59 -5.92 -32.87
CA VAL A 654 -26.75 -5.82 -34.08
C VAL A 654 -27.47 -6.41 -35.29
N THR A 655 -28.20 -7.52 -35.13
CA THR A 655 -28.81 -8.24 -36.26
C THR A 655 -30.18 -7.69 -36.64
N LEU A 656 -31.06 -7.48 -35.65
CA LEU A 656 -32.46 -7.06 -35.83
C LEU A 656 -32.67 -5.53 -35.75
N GLY A 657 -31.66 -4.78 -35.29
CA GLY A 657 -31.80 -3.35 -34.95
C GLY A 657 -32.39 -3.15 -33.55
N TRP A 658 -32.66 -1.90 -33.19
CA TRP A 658 -33.20 -1.55 -31.86
C TRP A 658 -34.64 -2.05 -31.68
N GLN A 659 -34.80 -3.24 -31.09
CA GLN A 659 -36.09 -3.88 -30.86
C GLN A 659 -36.22 -4.38 -29.40
N PRO A 660 -36.35 -3.48 -28.42
CA PRO A 660 -36.46 -3.87 -27.01
C PRO A 660 -37.72 -4.71 -26.72
N ASP A 661 -38.78 -4.61 -27.53
CA ASP A 661 -40.00 -5.41 -27.38
C ASP A 661 -39.87 -6.84 -27.90
N ASN A 662 -38.75 -7.19 -28.54
CA ASN A 662 -38.53 -8.56 -29.01
C ASN A 662 -38.54 -9.54 -27.83
N PRO A 663 -39.32 -10.65 -27.89
CA PRO A 663 -39.45 -11.58 -26.77
C PRO A 663 -38.11 -12.10 -26.23
N SER A 664 -37.15 -12.43 -27.10
CA SER A 664 -35.85 -12.96 -26.66
C SER A 664 -34.99 -11.89 -25.97
N VAL A 665 -35.10 -10.64 -26.41
CA VAL A 665 -34.41 -9.49 -25.79
C VAL A 665 -34.99 -9.22 -24.41
N ARG A 666 -36.33 -9.20 -24.27
CA ARG A 666 -37.00 -9.02 -22.98
C ARG A 666 -36.70 -10.13 -22.00
N GLU A 667 -36.71 -11.38 -22.45
CA GLU A 667 -36.37 -12.54 -21.63
C GLU A 667 -34.92 -12.43 -21.12
N SER A 668 -33.98 -12.14 -22.01
CA SER A 668 -32.56 -11.97 -21.64
C SER A 668 -32.36 -10.81 -20.67
N ALA A 669 -33.05 -9.68 -20.85
CA ALA A 669 -32.96 -8.53 -19.94
C ALA A 669 -33.54 -8.85 -18.55
N SER A 670 -34.65 -9.58 -18.52
CA SER A 670 -35.27 -10.06 -17.28
C SER A 670 -34.33 -10.98 -16.51
N GLU A 671 -33.66 -11.89 -17.22
CA GLU A 671 -32.76 -12.86 -16.62
C GLU A 671 -31.48 -12.21 -16.08
N VAL A 672 -30.91 -11.23 -16.78
CA VAL A 672 -29.80 -10.41 -16.26
C VAL A 672 -30.21 -9.70 -14.98
N LEU A 673 -31.39 -9.04 -14.96
CA LEU A 673 -31.87 -8.33 -13.77
C LEU A 673 -32.07 -9.30 -12.58
N ARG A 674 -32.72 -10.45 -12.82
CA ARG A 674 -32.96 -11.49 -11.81
C ARG A 674 -31.66 -12.00 -11.21
N LEU A 675 -30.69 -12.38 -12.05
CA LEU A 675 -29.39 -12.90 -11.60
C LEU A 675 -28.58 -11.86 -10.82
N LEU A 676 -28.62 -10.58 -11.24
CA LEU A 676 -27.95 -9.50 -10.49
C LEU A 676 -28.60 -9.26 -9.13
N GLN A 677 -29.93 -9.37 -9.04
CA GLN A 677 -30.67 -9.26 -7.77
C GLN A 677 -30.38 -10.44 -6.83
N GLU A 678 -30.25 -11.66 -7.34
CA GLU A 678 -29.96 -12.84 -6.51
C GLU A 678 -28.55 -12.87 -5.91
N LEU A 679 -27.59 -12.23 -6.56
CA LEU A 679 -26.20 -12.23 -6.10
C LEU A 679 -25.94 -11.28 -4.94
N GLU A 680 -26.70 -10.18 -4.82
CA GLU A 680 -26.59 -9.14 -3.78
C GLU A 680 -25.13 -8.73 -3.43
N ASP A 681 -24.22 -8.72 -4.41
CA ASP A 681 -22.80 -8.46 -4.22
C ASP A 681 -22.35 -7.24 -5.05
N PRO A 682 -22.08 -6.07 -4.42
CA PRO A 682 -21.66 -4.86 -5.12
C PRO A 682 -20.37 -5.04 -5.95
N ALA A 683 -19.48 -5.95 -5.54
CA ALA A 683 -18.27 -6.24 -6.30
C ALA A 683 -18.60 -6.95 -7.62
N ILE A 684 -19.58 -7.86 -7.60
CA ILE A 684 -20.05 -8.54 -8.81
C ILE A 684 -20.74 -7.56 -9.74
N LEU A 685 -21.68 -6.74 -9.23
CA LEU A 685 -22.33 -5.69 -10.04
C LEU A 685 -21.31 -4.78 -10.74
N ARG A 686 -20.25 -4.38 -10.04
CA ARG A 686 -19.16 -3.60 -10.62
C ARG A 686 -18.43 -4.36 -11.73
N SER A 687 -18.14 -5.64 -11.54
CA SER A 687 -17.49 -6.48 -12.55
C SER A 687 -18.39 -6.81 -13.76
N THR A 688 -19.72 -6.73 -13.60
CA THR A 688 -20.73 -6.96 -14.63
C THR A 688 -21.39 -5.66 -15.11
N VAL A 689 -20.68 -4.53 -15.03
CA VAL A 689 -21.23 -3.22 -15.42
C VAL A 689 -21.62 -3.14 -16.91
N TRP A 690 -20.90 -3.82 -17.81
CA TRP A 690 -21.28 -3.89 -19.23
C TRP A 690 -22.58 -4.68 -19.43
N PRO A 691 -22.72 -5.92 -18.90
CA PRO A 691 -24.01 -6.62 -18.92
C PRO A 691 -25.17 -5.84 -18.29
N PHE A 692 -24.93 -5.19 -17.14
CA PHE A 692 -25.91 -4.32 -16.48
C PHE A 692 -26.38 -3.20 -17.40
N CYS A 693 -25.43 -2.53 -18.08
CA CYS A 693 -25.75 -1.42 -18.98
C CYS A 693 -26.51 -1.92 -20.22
N VAL A 694 -26.05 -3.00 -20.87
CA VAL A 694 -26.68 -3.59 -22.07
C VAL A 694 -28.12 -4.01 -21.78
N ALA A 695 -28.35 -4.77 -20.70
CA ALA A 695 -29.68 -5.21 -20.33
C ALA A 695 -30.57 -4.04 -19.88
N GLY A 696 -30.01 -3.09 -19.11
CA GLY A 696 -30.71 -1.90 -18.65
C GLY A 696 -31.19 -1.01 -19.79
N CYS A 697 -30.42 -0.87 -20.88
CA CYS A 697 -30.80 -0.01 -22.00
C CYS A 697 -32.05 -0.51 -22.73
N VAL A 698 -32.28 -1.83 -22.75
CA VAL A 698 -33.46 -2.47 -23.37
C VAL A 698 -34.54 -2.84 -22.36
N ALA A 699 -34.32 -2.58 -21.06
CA ALA A 699 -35.24 -2.93 -19.99
C ALA A 699 -36.61 -2.27 -20.18
N ASP A 700 -37.68 -2.95 -19.81
CA ASP A 700 -39.02 -2.36 -19.81
C ASP A 700 -39.23 -1.38 -18.65
N VAL A 701 -40.29 -0.58 -18.71
CA VAL A 701 -40.59 0.44 -17.68
C VAL A 701 -40.77 -0.19 -16.29
N SER A 702 -41.28 -1.43 -16.22
CA SER A 702 -41.44 -2.14 -14.94
C SER A 702 -40.10 -2.60 -14.34
N GLN A 703 -39.08 -2.83 -15.17
CA GLN A 703 -37.75 -3.27 -14.75
C GLN A 703 -36.84 -2.12 -14.32
N GLU A 704 -37.07 -0.88 -14.78
CA GLU A 704 -36.18 0.26 -14.48
C GLU A 704 -35.95 0.47 -12.98
N LYS A 705 -37.00 0.26 -12.17
CA LYS A 705 -36.88 0.33 -10.71
C LYS A 705 -35.89 -0.71 -10.18
N GLY A 706 -35.93 -1.94 -10.68
CA GLY A 706 -34.99 -2.98 -10.29
C GLY A 706 -33.53 -2.61 -10.60
N PHE A 707 -33.27 -2.02 -11.78
CA PHE A 707 -31.93 -1.53 -12.13
C PHE A 707 -31.47 -0.36 -11.24
N ARG A 708 -32.37 0.59 -10.92
CA ARG A 708 -32.07 1.67 -9.96
C ARG A 708 -31.76 1.11 -8.57
N ASP A 709 -32.57 0.17 -8.09
CA ASP A 709 -32.44 -0.42 -6.76
C ASP A 709 -31.09 -1.14 -6.57
N LEU A 710 -30.57 -1.81 -7.61
CA LEU A 710 -29.22 -2.43 -7.59
C LEU A 710 -28.10 -1.40 -7.34
N VAL A 711 -28.20 -0.23 -7.96
CA VAL A 711 -27.21 0.85 -7.80
C VAL A 711 -27.37 1.56 -6.47
N VAL A 712 -28.61 1.74 -6.00
CA VAL A 712 -28.92 2.27 -4.66
C VAL A 712 -28.39 1.35 -3.57
N ALA A 713 -28.55 0.03 -3.71
CA ALA A 713 -28.02 -0.97 -2.79
C ALA A 713 -26.50 -0.93 -2.67
N SER A 714 -25.79 -0.44 -3.70
CA SER A 714 -24.34 -0.24 -3.66
C SER A 714 -23.91 0.96 -2.80
N GLY A 715 -24.84 1.81 -2.33
CA GLY A 715 -24.53 2.96 -1.49
C GLY A 715 -23.51 3.91 -2.14
N SER A 716 -22.51 4.33 -1.37
CA SER A 716 -21.39 5.17 -1.85
C SER A 716 -20.47 4.44 -2.84
N LEU A 717 -20.44 3.10 -2.86
CA LEU A 717 -19.63 2.32 -3.81
C LEU A 717 -20.10 2.45 -5.26
N ARG A 718 -21.29 3.03 -5.51
CA ARG A 718 -21.70 3.42 -6.87
C ARG A 718 -20.73 4.40 -7.55
N CYS A 719 -19.95 5.14 -6.75
CA CYS A 719 -18.89 6.05 -7.18
C CYS A 719 -17.53 5.34 -7.38
N PHE A 720 -17.42 4.06 -7.01
CA PHE A 720 -16.21 3.26 -7.18
C PHE A 720 -16.32 2.40 -8.46
N GLY A 721 -15.69 2.87 -9.53
CA GLY A 721 -15.85 2.32 -10.87
C GLY A 721 -16.91 3.06 -11.67
N ARG A 722 -17.60 2.33 -12.56
CA ARG A 722 -18.49 2.92 -13.59
C ARG A 722 -19.98 2.65 -13.34
N VAL A 723 -20.36 2.05 -12.22
CA VAL A 723 -21.77 1.64 -11.96
C VAL A 723 -22.73 2.83 -11.93
N GLY A 724 -22.35 3.92 -11.25
CA GLY A 724 -23.16 5.16 -11.25
C GLY A 724 -23.26 5.82 -12.63
N GLU A 725 -22.20 5.77 -13.43
CA GLU A 725 -22.23 6.29 -14.81
C GLU A 725 -23.10 5.42 -15.72
N ALA A 726 -23.05 4.09 -15.56
CA ALA A 726 -23.95 3.19 -16.26
C ALA A 726 -25.41 3.54 -15.97
N LEU A 727 -25.78 3.81 -14.71
CA LEU A 727 -27.14 4.24 -14.38
C LEU A 727 -27.52 5.56 -15.08
N ARG A 728 -26.62 6.53 -15.16
CA ARG A 728 -26.88 7.78 -15.90
C ARG A 728 -27.16 7.53 -17.38
N ILE A 729 -26.44 6.58 -18.00
CA ILE A 729 -26.70 6.15 -19.37
C ILE A 729 -28.11 5.56 -19.48
N LEU A 730 -28.45 4.64 -18.57
CA LEU A 730 -29.78 4.02 -18.54
C LEU A 730 -30.87 5.08 -18.46
N GLU A 731 -30.74 6.04 -17.54
CA GLU A 731 -31.70 7.14 -17.36
C GLU A 731 -31.83 8.02 -18.62
N CYS A 732 -30.72 8.27 -19.32
CA CYS A 732 -30.74 8.99 -20.59
C CYS A 732 -31.49 8.19 -21.68
N VAL A 733 -31.18 6.91 -21.84
CA VAL A 733 -31.84 6.02 -22.82
C VAL A 733 -33.33 5.91 -22.53
N TRP A 734 -33.71 5.71 -21.26
CA TRP A 734 -35.11 5.61 -20.85
C TRP A 734 -35.89 6.90 -21.12
N SER A 735 -35.26 8.08 -20.91
CA SER A 735 -35.91 9.37 -21.18
C SER A 735 -36.19 9.62 -22.66
N ARG A 736 -35.46 8.95 -23.56
CA ARG A 736 -35.55 9.13 -25.02
C ARG A 736 -36.25 7.97 -25.72
N ARG A 737 -36.85 7.04 -24.98
CA ARG A 737 -37.39 5.76 -25.50
C ARG A 737 -38.34 5.93 -26.69
N GLU A 738 -39.14 7.00 -26.72
CA GLU A 738 -40.07 7.31 -27.81
C GLU A 738 -39.39 7.82 -29.10
N GLU A 739 -38.13 8.25 -29.01
CA GLU A 739 -37.32 8.79 -30.12
C GLU A 739 -36.42 7.72 -30.76
N LEU A 740 -36.27 6.55 -30.14
CA LEU A 740 -35.32 5.51 -30.58
C LEU A 740 -35.92 4.66 -31.70
N GLY A 741 -35.48 4.91 -32.94
CA GLY A 741 -35.82 4.10 -34.10
C GLY A 741 -34.97 2.84 -34.26
N THR A 742 -35.29 2.01 -35.25
CA THR A 742 -34.58 0.74 -35.55
C THR A 742 -33.10 0.90 -35.89
N GLU A 743 -32.69 2.08 -36.36
CA GLU A 743 -31.31 2.45 -36.68
C GLU A 743 -30.44 2.69 -35.43
N TRP A 744 -31.06 2.76 -34.24
CA TRP A 744 -30.34 2.90 -33.00
C TRP A 744 -29.54 1.63 -32.69
N ASN A 745 -28.36 1.78 -32.09
CA ASN A 745 -27.48 0.65 -31.75
C ASN A 745 -26.94 0.78 -30.32
N MET A 746 -26.33 -0.30 -29.82
CA MET A 746 -25.79 -0.32 -28.46
C MET A 746 -24.68 0.70 -28.26
N ALA A 747 -23.83 0.90 -29.26
CA ALA A 747 -22.79 1.91 -29.16
C ALA A 747 -23.39 3.30 -28.92
N ALA A 748 -24.42 3.70 -29.67
CA ALA A 748 -25.11 4.99 -29.51
C ALA A 748 -25.69 5.19 -28.10
N CYS A 749 -26.06 4.13 -27.39
CA CYS A 749 -26.44 4.23 -25.97
C CYS A 749 -25.27 4.68 -25.10
N PHE A 750 -24.05 4.30 -25.46
CA PHE A 750 -22.82 4.68 -24.78
C PHE A 750 -22.24 6.03 -25.25
N TRP A 751 -22.97 6.83 -26.06
CA TRP A 751 -22.55 8.16 -26.51
C TRP A 751 -23.63 9.23 -26.20
N ASP A 752 -23.37 10.12 -25.24
CA ASP A 752 -24.26 11.25 -24.91
C ASP A 752 -23.70 12.58 -25.46
N ASN A 753 -24.49 13.30 -26.28
CA ASN A 753 -24.23 14.69 -26.73
C ASN A 753 -22.79 14.98 -27.22
N GLY A 754 -22.22 14.11 -28.07
CA GLY A 754 -20.87 14.30 -28.62
C GLY A 754 -19.73 14.05 -27.63
N ARG A 755 -20.03 13.53 -26.43
CA ARG A 755 -19.06 12.96 -25.49
C ARG A 755 -19.25 11.45 -25.45
N ALA A 756 -18.14 10.71 -25.55
CA ALA A 756 -18.16 9.28 -25.25
C ALA A 756 -18.54 9.09 -23.77
N CYS A 757 -19.55 8.27 -23.47
CA CYS A 757 -19.72 7.79 -22.10
C CYS A 757 -18.68 6.70 -21.84
N ALA A 758 -17.94 6.87 -20.76
CA ALA A 758 -16.72 6.14 -20.49
C ALA A 758 -16.94 4.76 -19.82
N VAL A 759 -18.07 4.09 -20.11
CA VAL A 759 -18.13 2.62 -20.01
C VAL A 759 -17.24 1.98 -21.09
N ALA A 760 -17.01 2.74 -22.17
CA ALA A 760 -16.05 2.49 -23.23
C ALA A 760 -14.66 3.04 -22.87
N ILE A 761 -13.63 2.19 -22.89
CA ILE A 761 -12.25 2.67 -22.95
C ILE A 761 -12.06 3.21 -24.38
N ARG A 762 -11.81 4.52 -24.56
CA ARG A 762 -11.59 5.13 -25.89
C ARG A 762 -10.30 4.58 -26.57
N PRO A 763 -10.07 4.78 -27.87
CA PRO A 763 -8.75 4.99 -28.42
C PRO A 763 -8.64 6.47 -28.79
N ALA A 764 -7.41 6.98 -28.83
CA ALA A 764 -7.12 8.36 -29.22
C ALA A 764 -7.55 8.65 -30.67
#